data_AF-D4LCF1-F1
#
_entry.id   AF-D4LCF1-F1
#
_cell.length_a   1.000
_cell.length_b   1.000
_cell.length_c   1.000
_cell.angle_alpha   90.00
_cell.angle_beta   90.00
_cell.angle_gamma   90.00
#
_symmetry.space_group_name_H-M   'P 1'
#
loop_
_entity.id
_entity.type
_entity.pdbx_description
1 polymer ?
#
loop_
_entity_poly.entity_id
_entity_poly.type
_entity_poly.pdbx_seq_one_letter_code
_entity_poly.pdbx_strand_id
1 'polypeptide(L)'
;MHLRNTLCALALAWALACSMLPHAAAAGEENHVTHLDGTFIQPWLYMTYDDAQWDAEMQAMKDTGVQYLIMGDVANHNADGSWTVYYPSELDFLSGYTVYDALEPILFYCDKYDIKLYLGMGLDCAWNSDIASEAGREANRQYMEQCNQITSELYNKYKASYPDTYYGFYFVTELYNTIYMDTDTGIDAYAEGLEEMFTLMLERCNQLDPSMPLLFSPYVNIFGYGYASINPDRFTEYWTEVLTRIPFRDGDMLCPQDSCGGGGMDQAHLARWTAAYRDAVDRANAKRGTRLLLGTNAEMFVQPDAARMQSPHGVSYTGIKTVRDFTQRLEIADPYVDALFCFAYPHHYSPYNTLPAFHQCFLEYLKTGTIETEPPARVDVTLVEREGSRYPQFTFSGMTDNTAVAQTNLYKNGTLYDYIVPSVKVGGNASQNVWVDYDYTEGEQVYEVECVDVCGNVSEKRSFTVDVSNLTQGNTQQLTTEPPIQWNKTSLDYLRYTVTESGVRITGCEKDADQIEIPAQIEGKPVTVVDWYAFERCAKLRSVVIPDTVTHISRFAFAHCISLETVNLPTSLYAIEQYAFFDCPRLQGLRLPERLTIIEERAFCGCDAITDITIPESCTSVGAYAFLDCDSLYRVGIQGDAQLGLRSFGYRYRSGYQLQPGFVIDSDSPAAISYGKENGIRMQSELVLGDVNGDGQLNVADVVLLQRWLLAVPDTMLADWQAGDLCRDGLLNGADLAAVKAILVQE
;
A
#
# COMPACT_ATOMS: atom_id res chain seq x y z
N MET A 1 -18.72 -30.71 -35.29
CA MET A 1 -19.00 -29.91 -34.09
C MET A 1 -17.83 -29.92 -33.12
N HIS A 2 -17.30 -31.07 -32.68
CA HIS A 2 -16.11 -31.10 -31.82
C HIS A 2 -14.87 -30.39 -32.39
N LEU A 3 -14.52 -30.58 -33.68
CA LEU A 3 -13.37 -29.89 -34.28
C LEU A 3 -13.49 -28.35 -34.34
N ARG A 4 -14.71 -27.80 -34.40
CA ARG A 4 -14.93 -26.34 -34.48
C ARG A 4 -14.75 -25.68 -33.10
N ASN A 5 -15.15 -26.37 -32.03
CA ASN A 5 -15.00 -25.88 -30.67
C ASN A 5 -13.55 -25.95 -30.19
N THR A 6 -12.79 -26.97 -30.61
CA THR A 6 -11.34 -27.03 -30.31
C THR A 6 -10.55 -25.97 -31.06
N LEU A 7 -10.97 -25.62 -32.29
CA LEU A 7 -10.33 -24.56 -33.09
C LEU A 7 -10.64 -23.14 -32.55
N CYS A 8 -11.83 -22.89 -32.01
CA CYS A 8 -12.12 -21.62 -31.34
C CYS A 8 -11.39 -21.48 -30.00
N ALA A 9 -11.28 -22.55 -29.20
CA ALA A 9 -10.51 -22.54 -27.95
C ALA A 9 -8.99 -22.39 -28.19
N LEU A 10 -8.46 -23.02 -29.24
CA LEU A 10 -7.08 -22.82 -29.68
C LEU A 10 -6.85 -21.44 -30.26
N ALA A 11 -7.81 -20.85 -30.99
CA ALA A 11 -7.72 -19.47 -31.47
C ALA A 11 -7.78 -18.45 -30.34
N LEU A 12 -8.51 -18.72 -29.25
CA LEU A 12 -8.54 -17.91 -28.03
C LEU A 12 -7.20 -17.98 -27.28
N ALA A 13 -6.63 -19.19 -27.13
CA ALA A 13 -5.30 -19.38 -26.55
C ALA A 13 -4.19 -18.75 -27.42
N TRP A 14 -4.34 -18.74 -28.74
CA TRP A 14 -3.39 -18.10 -29.66
C TRP A 14 -3.56 -16.58 -29.75
N ALA A 15 -4.79 -16.05 -29.66
CA ALA A 15 -5.02 -14.60 -29.64
C ALA A 15 -4.52 -13.97 -28.33
N LEU A 16 -4.74 -14.63 -27.19
CA LEU A 16 -4.18 -14.24 -25.88
C LEU A 16 -2.67 -14.49 -25.78
N ALA A 17 -2.12 -15.50 -26.46
CA ALA A 17 -0.67 -15.73 -26.51
C ALA A 17 0.06 -14.83 -27.53
N CYS A 18 -0.59 -14.39 -28.61
CA CYS A 18 -0.02 -13.46 -29.58
C CYS A 18 -0.04 -12.00 -29.10
N SER A 19 -0.90 -11.65 -28.14
CA SER A 19 -0.81 -10.38 -27.40
C SER A 19 0.16 -10.45 -26.20
N MET A 20 0.69 -11.63 -25.86
CA MET A 20 1.57 -11.85 -24.71
C MET A 20 2.85 -12.59 -25.12
N LEU A 21 3.72 -11.90 -25.85
CA LEU A 21 5.14 -12.29 -25.87
C LEU A 21 5.81 -11.75 -24.60
N PRO A 22 6.66 -12.54 -23.90
CA PRO A 22 7.50 -11.98 -22.86
C PRO A 22 8.41 -10.95 -23.52
N HIS A 23 8.34 -9.70 -23.06
CA HIS A 23 9.30 -8.66 -23.39
C HIS A 23 10.69 -9.14 -22.95
N ALA A 24 11.43 -9.77 -23.86
CA ALA A 24 12.88 -9.76 -23.78
C ALA A 24 13.29 -8.30 -23.93
N ALA A 25 13.70 -7.69 -22.81
CA ALA A 25 14.10 -6.29 -22.74
C ALA A 25 15.13 -5.96 -23.84
N ALA A 26 14.63 -5.38 -24.94
CA ALA A 26 15.44 -4.63 -25.86
C ALA A 26 15.65 -3.27 -25.20
N ALA A 27 16.88 -3.00 -24.76
CA ALA A 27 17.26 -1.72 -24.21
C ALA A 27 16.97 -0.60 -25.24
N GLY A 28 16.01 0.28 -24.96
CA GLY A 28 15.88 1.56 -25.69
C GLY A 28 14.50 2.20 -25.90
N GLU A 29 13.37 1.63 -25.49
CA GLU A 29 12.05 2.30 -25.57
C GLU A 29 11.45 2.43 -24.15
N GLU A 30 11.02 3.63 -23.78
CA GLU A 30 10.35 3.91 -22.50
C GLU A 30 8.99 3.19 -22.51
N ASN A 31 8.85 2.12 -21.71
CA ASN A 31 7.60 1.37 -21.59
C ASN A 31 6.69 2.07 -20.56
N HIS A 32 5.80 2.93 -21.02
CA HIS A 32 4.66 3.44 -20.22
C HIS A 32 3.39 2.62 -20.50
N VAL A 33 2.40 2.72 -19.60
CA VAL A 33 1.10 2.07 -19.78
C VAL A 33 0.31 2.75 -20.90
N THR A 34 -0.15 1.96 -21.88
CA THR A 34 -0.81 2.48 -23.10
C THR A 34 -2.33 2.28 -23.15
N HIS A 35 -2.89 1.52 -22.20
CA HIS A 35 -4.33 1.26 -22.12
C HIS A 35 -4.75 0.85 -20.69
N LEU A 36 -6.05 0.80 -20.47
CA LEU A 36 -6.70 0.19 -19.32
C LEU A 36 -7.59 -0.96 -19.82
N ASP A 37 -7.38 -2.20 -19.37
CA ASP A 37 -8.15 -3.35 -19.84
C ASP A 37 -9.62 -3.29 -19.39
N GLY A 38 -9.85 -2.85 -18.16
CA GLY A 38 -11.21 -2.78 -17.62
C GLY A 38 -11.43 -1.84 -16.45
N THR A 39 -12.69 -1.62 -16.13
CA THR A 39 -13.12 -0.76 -15.03
C THR A 39 -14.38 -1.29 -14.37
N PHE A 40 -14.57 -0.94 -13.11
CA PHE A 40 -15.83 -1.16 -12.39
C PHE A 40 -16.83 -0.02 -12.66
N ILE A 41 -18.11 -0.30 -12.46
CA ILE A 41 -19.19 0.69 -12.50
C ILE A 41 -20.27 0.35 -11.46
N GLN A 42 -20.84 1.36 -10.81
CA GLN A 42 -21.86 1.19 -9.78
C GLN A 42 -23.23 1.64 -10.30
N PRO A 43 -24.32 0.95 -9.94
CA PRO A 43 -25.63 1.17 -10.56
C PRO A 43 -26.17 2.60 -10.41
N TRP A 44 -26.02 3.19 -9.21
CA TRP A 44 -26.50 4.54 -8.94
C TRP A 44 -25.85 5.62 -9.81
N LEU A 45 -24.69 5.33 -10.41
CA LEU A 45 -24.01 6.25 -11.31
C LEU A 45 -24.81 6.48 -12.60
N TYR A 46 -25.24 5.39 -13.23
CA TYR A 46 -25.77 5.40 -14.59
C TYR A 46 -27.29 5.20 -14.69
N MET A 47 -27.97 4.92 -13.58
CA MET A 47 -29.44 4.81 -13.54
C MET A 47 -30.16 6.08 -14.03
N THR A 48 -29.46 7.21 -14.12
CA THR A 48 -30.00 8.50 -14.60
C THR A 48 -29.52 8.87 -16.00
N TYR A 49 -28.71 8.02 -16.64
CA TYR A 49 -28.17 8.32 -17.97
C TYR A 49 -29.26 8.26 -19.03
N ASP A 50 -29.27 9.27 -19.89
CA ASP A 50 -29.96 9.20 -21.16
C ASP A 50 -29.06 8.56 -22.23
N ASP A 51 -29.61 8.35 -23.43
CA ASP A 51 -28.89 7.69 -24.52
C ASP A 51 -27.62 8.44 -24.93
N ALA A 52 -27.65 9.78 -24.89
CA ALA A 52 -26.50 10.59 -25.25
C ALA A 52 -25.38 10.44 -24.21
N GLN A 53 -25.73 10.41 -22.92
CA GLN A 53 -24.79 10.20 -21.83
C GLN A 53 -24.17 8.79 -21.86
N TRP A 54 -24.96 7.77 -22.18
CA TRP A 54 -24.46 6.39 -22.35
C TRP A 54 -23.47 6.27 -23.52
N ASP A 55 -23.83 6.79 -24.69
CA ASP A 55 -22.95 6.78 -25.87
C ASP A 55 -21.62 7.49 -25.60
N ALA A 56 -21.70 8.61 -24.89
CA ALA A 56 -20.55 9.42 -24.55
C ALA A 56 -19.64 8.72 -23.51
N GLU A 57 -20.22 8.09 -22.48
CA GLU A 57 -19.49 7.33 -21.47
C GLU A 57 -18.80 6.10 -22.08
N MET A 58 -19.51 5.31 -22.90
CA MET A 58 -18.94 4.14 -23.57
C MET A 58 -17.80 4.54 -24.52
N GLN A 59 -17.97 5.60 -25.31
CA GLN A 59 -16.90 6.08 -26.17
C GLN A 59 -15.67 6.53 -25.36
N ALA A 60 -15.88 7.26 -24.26
CA ALA A 60 -14.78 7.70 -23.40
C ALA A 60 -14.02 6.52 -22.78
N MET A 61 -14.70 5.44 -22.41
CA MET A 61 -14.07 4.19 -21.97
C MET A 61 -13.31 3.49 -23.12
N LYS A 62 -13.87 3.43 -24.34
CA LYS A 62 -13.16 2.84 -25.49
C LYS A 62 -11.87 3.62 -25.82
N ASP A 63 -11.90 4.93 -25.68
CA ASP A 63 -10.74 5.79 -25.98
C ASP A 63 -9.56 5.51 -25.02
N THR A 64 -9.81 5.01 -23.81
CA THR A 64 -8.77 4.60 -22.84
C THR A 64 -8.35 3.13 -23.00
N GLY A 65 -8.98 2.39 -23.92
CA GLY A 65 -8.69 0.98 -24.19
C GLY A 65 -9.54 -0.02 -23.42
N VAL A 66 -10.55 0.42 -22.66
CA VAL A 66 -11.41 -0.47 -21.87
C VAL A 66 -12.13 -1.47 -22.78
N GLN A 67 -12.00 -2.74 -22.43
CA GLN A 67 -12.66 -3.87 -23.06
C GLN A 67 -13.58 -4.62 -22.09
N TYR A 68 -13.36 -4.48 -20.78
CA TYR A 68 -14.11 -5.18 -19.75
C TYR A 68 -14.74 -4.18 -18.76
N LEU A 69 -16.05 -4.27 -18.60
CA LEU A 69 -16.80 -3.56 -17.59
C LEU A 69 -17.21 -4.55 -16.50
N ILE A 70 -17.03 -4.19 -15.24
CA ILE A 70 -17.48 -4.99 -14.10
C ILE A 70 -18.59 -4.22 -13.41
N MET A 71 -19.78 -4.80 -13.41
CA MET A 71 -20.84 -4.34 -12.54
C MET A 71 -20.78 -5.13 -11.25
N GLY A 72 -20.61 -4.43 -10.14
CA GLY A 72 -20.66 -5.01 -8.80
C GLY A 72 -22.09 -5.44 -8.45
N ASP A 73 -22.73 -4.67 -7.60
CA ASP A 73 -23.98 -5.02 -6.96
C ASP A 73 -25.17 -5.04 -7.92
N VAL A 74 -25.77 -6.22 -8.09
CA VAL A 74 -27.05 -6.39 -8.81
C VAL A 74 -28.24 -6.37 -7.85
N ALA A 75 -28.01 -6.74 -6.59
CA ALA A 75 -28.94 -6.67 -5.48
C ALA A 75 -28.18 -6.61 -4.14
N ASN A 76 -28.62 -5.77 -3.20
CA ASN A 76 -27.97 -5.54 -1.90
C ASN A 76 -28.97 -5.66 -0.75
N HIS A 77 -28.51 -6.25 0.36
CA HIS A 77 -29.27 -6.29 1.61
C HIS A 77 -28.73 -5.22 2.56
N ASN A 78 -29.49 -4.15 2.73
CA ASN A 78 -29.07 -2.97 3.48
C ASN A 78 -29.04 -3.28 4.99
N ALA A 79 -28.21 -2.53 5.74
CA ALA A 79 -28.07 -2.71 7.20
C ALA A 79 -29.38 -2.49 7.98
N ASP A 80 -30.36 -1.79 7.40
CA ASP A 80 -31.68 -1.58 7.97
C ASP A 80 -32.68 -2.72 7.66
N GLY A 81 -32.24 -3.76 6.95
CA GLY A 81 -33.05 -4.92 6.55
C GLY A 81 -33.87 -4.70 5.28
N SER A 82 -33.70 -3.57 4.59
CA SER A 82 -34.30 -3.33 3.26
C SER A 82 -33.45 -3.90 2.13
N TRP A 83 -34.04 -3.98 0.93
CA TRP A 83 -33.35 -4.43 -0.28
C TRP A 83 -33.19 -3.31 -1.28
N THR A 84 -32.03 -3.27 -1.92
CA THR A 84 -31.78 -2.48 -3.13
C THR A 84 -31.60 -3.44 -4.29
N VAL A 85 -32.46 -3.41 -5.31
CA VAL A 85 -32.42 -4.36 -6.43
C VAL A 85 -32.43 -3.60 -7.75
N TYR A 86 -31.47 -3.90 -8.63
CA TYR A 86 -31.21 -3.13 -9.86
C TYR A 86 -31.77 -3.77 -11.13
N TYR A 87 -32.56 -4.84 -11.00
CA TYR A 87 -33.16 -5.55 -12.12
C TYR A 87 -34.51 -6.19 -11.71
N PRO A 88 -35.49 -6.32 -12.63
CA PRO A 88 -36.78 -6.90 -12.30
C PRO A 88 -36.63 -8.40 -12.02
N SER A 89 -36.54 -8.74 -10.73
CA SER A 89 -36.44 -10.10 -10.21
C SER A 89 -37.82 -10.72 -9.98
N GLU A 90 -37.94 -12.02 -10.25
CA GLU A 90 -39.08 -12.88 -9.95
C GLU A 90 -38.84 -13.75 -8.70
N LEU A 91 -37.63 -13.78 -8.14
CA LEU A 91 -37.31 -14.47 -6.89
C LEU A 91 -38.17 -13.95 -5.72
N ASP A 92 -38.79 -14.86 -4.96
CA ASP A 92 -39.73 -14.53 -3.88
C ASP A 92 -39.18 -13.50 -2.87
N PHE A 93 -37.87 -13.56 -2.58
CA PHE A 93 -37.22 -12.67 -1.62
C PHE A 93 -36.82 -11.29 -2.20
N LEU A 94 -36.88 -11.09 -3.52
CA LEU A 94 -36.53 -9.83 -4.22
C LEU A 94 -37.70 -9.21 -5.01
N SER A 95 -38.74 -9.98 -5.33
CA SER A 95 -39.82 -9.61 -6.26
C SER A 95 -40.63 -8.34 -5.92
N GLY A 96 -40.47 -7.80 -4.71
CA GLY A 96 -41.16 -6.58 -4.25
C GLY A 96 -40.41 -5.26 -4.44
N TYR A 97 -39.15 -5.27 -4.91
CA TYR A 97 -38.23 -4.14 -4.72
C TYR A 97 -37.79 -3.39 -5.97
N THR A 98 -38.25 -3.76 -7.18
CA THR A 98 -37.79 -3.12 -8.42
C THR A 98 -38.86 -2.26 -9.12
N VAL A 99 -38.45 -1.07 -9.57
CA VAL A 99 -39.28 -0.20 -10.43
C VAL A 99 -38.64 0.07 -11.81
N TYR A 100 -37.31 -0.13 -11.96
CA TYR A 100 -36.55 0.13 -13.20
C TYR A 100 -35.47 -0.94 -13.43
N ASP A 101 -35.32 -1.42 -14.66
CA ASP A 101 -34.27 -2.35 -15.05
C ASP A 101 -33.00 -1.58 -15.42
N ALA A 102 -32.04 -1.52 -14.48
CA ALA A 102 -30.76 -0.86 -14.72
C ALA A 102 -29.75 -1.77 -15.45
N LEU A 103 -30.02 -3.08 -15.58
CA LEU A 103 -29.13 -4.02 -16.27
C LEU A 103 -29.30 -3.99 -17.78
N GLU A 104 -30.52 -3.85 -18.27
CA GLU A 104 -30.77 -3.86 -19.71
C GLU A 104 -30.02 -2.72 -20.46
N PRO A 105 -30.02 -1.45 -20.00
CA PRO A 105 -29.27 -0.39 -20.67
C PRO A 105 -27.76 -0.64 -20.71
N ILE A 106 -27.15 -1.05 -19.58
CA ILE A 106 -25.70 -1.29 -19.55
C ILE A 106 -25.30 -2.44 -20.48
N LEU A 107 -26.08 -3.52 -20.53
CA LEU A 107 -25.88 -4.63 -21.47
C LEU A 107 -25.99 -4.16 -22.93
N PHE A 108 -27.04 -3.40 -23.26
CA PHE A 108 -27.24 -2.85 -24.61
C PHE A 108 -26.06 -1.99 -25.08
N TYR A 109 -25.59 -1.08 -24.22
CA TYR A 109 -24.50 -0.17 -24.57
C TYR A 109 -23.14 -0.88 -24.59
N CYS A 110 -22.92 -1.87 -23.72
CA CYS A 110 -21.75 -2.73 -23.80
C CYS A 110 -21.71 -3.50 -25.14
N ASP A 111 -22.84 -4.05 -25.59
CA ASP A 111 -22.95 -4.76 -26.86
C ASP A 111 -22.67 -3.83 -28.06
N LYS A 112 -23.26 -2.63 -28.04
CA LYS A 112 -23.08 -1.61 -29.08
C LYS A 112 -21.60 -1.20 -29.26
N TYR A 113 -20.82 -1.18 -28.19
CA TYR A 113 -19.42 -0.72 -28.19
C TYR A 113 -18.39 -1.85 -28.12
N ASP A 114 -18.82 -3.11 -28.20
CA ASP A 114 -17.95 -4.29 -28.07
C ASP A 114 -17.12 -4.22 -26.77
N ILE A 115 -17.84 -4.06 -25.66
CA ILE A 115 -17.32 -4.11 -24.29
C ILE A 115 -17.96 -5.32 -23.61
N LYS A 116 -17.15 -6.16 -23.00
CA LYS A 116 -17.58 -7.35 -22.27
C LYS A 116 -17.99 -6.98 -20.85
N LEU A 117 -19.11 -7.53 -20.38
CA LEU A 117 -19.66 -7.26 -19.05
C LEU A 117 -19.51 -8.47 -18.13
N TYR A 118 -18.87 -8.26 -16.98
CA TYR A 118 -18.99 -9.14 -15.83
C TYR A 118 -20.15 -8.66 -14.94
N LEU A 119 -21.08 -9.55 -14.60
CA LEU A 119 -22.17 -9.24 -13.67
C LEU A 119 -21.92 -9.86 -12.30
N GLY A 120 -22.16 -9.07 -11.25
CA GLY A 120 -22.08 -9.50 -9.87
C GLY A 120 -23.03 -10.65 -9.53
N MET A 121 -22.49 -11.64 -8.84
CA MET A 121 -23.19 -12.84 -8.42
C MET A 121 -23.78 -12.74 -7.01
N GLY A 122 -23.35 -11.75 -6.23
CA GLY A 122 -23.51 -11.71 -4.78
C GLY A 122 -24.40 -10.59 -4.27
N LEU A 123 -24.71 -10.67 -2.97
CA LEU A 123 -25.41 -9.63 -2.23
C LEU A 123 -24.41 -8.79 -1.43
N ASP A 124 -24.33 -7.49 -1.68
CA ASP A 124 -23.47 -6.65 -0.84
C ASP A 124 -23.95 -6.69 0.62
N CYS A 125 -23.00 -6.75 1.55
CA CYS A 125 -23.17 -6.65 3.01
C CYS A 125 -23.89 -7.78 3.78
N ALA A 126 -24.20 -8.95 3.20
CA ALA A 126 -24.84 -10.06 3.94
C ALA A 126 -23.91 -11.25 4.30
N TRP A 127 -22.61 -11.11 4.05
CA TRP A 127 -21.61 -12.14 4.36
C TRP A 127 -21.18 -12.15 5.84
N ASN A 128 -20.90 -13.34 6.39
CA ASN A 128 -20.41 -13.51 7.76
C ASN A 128 -18.87 -13.59 7.81
N SER A 129 -18.25 -12.61 8.46
CA SER A 129 -16.79 -12.52 8.60
C SER A 129 -16.16 -13.62 9.45
N ASP A 130 -16.92 -14.31 10.32
CA ASP A 130 -16.44 -15.45 11.11
C ASP A 130 -16.42 -16.75 10.28
N ILE A 131 -15.57 -16.79 9.26
CA ILE A 131 -15.51 -17.93 8.34
C ILE A 131 -14.84 -19.18 8.95
N ALA A 132 -14.18 -19.04 10.11
CA ALA A 132 -13.49 -20.14 10.77
C ALA A 132 -14.42 -20.98 11.65
N SER A 133 -15.55 -20.44 12.10
CA SER A 133 -16.51 -21.18 12.90
C SER A 133 -17.55 -21.93 12.05
N GLU A 134 -18.02 -23.08 12.53
CA GLU A 134 -19.07 -23.83 11.84
C GLU A 134 -20.36 -23.01 11.64
N ALA A 135 -20.71 -22.17 12.61
CA ALA A 135 -21.89 -21.32 12.51
C ALA A 135 -21.73 -20.25 11.42
N GLY A 136 -20.55 -19.66 11.30
CA GLY A 136 -20.28 -18.69 10.24
C GLY A 136 -20.16 -19.33 8.86
N ARG A 137 -19.54 -20.52 8.75
CA ARG A 137 -19.55 -21.31 7.50
C ARG A 137 -20.97 -21.67 7.07
N GLU A 138 -21.83 -22.09 7.98
CA GLU A 138 -23.24 -22.40 7.67
C GLU A 138 -24.00 -21.17 7.18
N ALA A 139 -23.84 -20.01 7.83
CA ALA A 139 -24.44 -18.75 7.38
C ALA A 139 -23.95 -18.37 5.96
N ASN A 140 -22.65 -18.53 5.72
CA ASN A 140 -22.05 -18.28 4.42
C ASN A 140 -22.62 -19.23 3.36
N ARG A 141 -22.77 -20.54 3.62
CA ARG A 141 -23.38 -21.50 2.68
C ARG A 141 -24.79 -21.06 2.24
N GLN A 142 -25.63 -20.64 3.19
CA GLN A 142 -26.98 -20.13 2.90
C GLN A 142 -26.94 -18.85 2.05
N TYR A 143 -26.00 -17.96 2.33
CA TYR A 143 -25.75 -16.77 1.51
C TYR A 143 -25.36 -17.16 0.07
N MET A 144 -24.47 -18.15 -0.12
CA MET A 144 -24.10 -18.63 -1.47
C MET A 144 -25.25 -19.26 -2.24
N GLU A 145 -26.16 -19.94 -1.55
CA GLU A 145 -27.36 -20.48 -2.19
C GLU A 145 -28.28 -19.37 -2.74
N GLN A 146 -28.40 -18.25 -2.03
CA GLN A 146 -29.12 -17.07 -2.51
C GLN A 146 -28.42 -16.43 -3.71
N CYS A 147 -27.09 -16.27 -3.63
CA CYS A 147 -26.26 -15.77 -4.73
C CYS A 147 -26.41 -16.64 -5.99
N ASN A 148 -26.44 -17.96 -5.82
CA ASN A 148 -26.67 -18.92 -6.91
C ASN A 148 -28.05 -18.78 -7.57
N GLN A 149 -29.09 -18.44 -6.80
CA GLN A 149 -30.44 -18.18 -7.33
C GLN A 149 -30.46 -16.89 -8.17
N ILE A 150 -29.87 -15.81 -7.66
CA ILE A 150 -29.74 -14.52 -8.37
C ILE A 150 -28.95 -14.72 -9.67
N THR A 151 -27.79 -15.36 -9.58
CA THR A 151 -26.93 -15.66 -10.73
C THR A 151 -27.68 -16.46 -11.80
N SER A 152 -28.46 -17.47 -11.39
CA SER A 152 -29.26 -18.27 -12.33
C SER A 152 -30.36 -17.45 -13.02
N GLU A 153 -31.03 -16.57 -12.28
CA GLU A 153 -32.06 -15.68 -12.82
C GLU A 153 -31.48 -14.69 -13.83
N LEU A 154 -30.37 -14.03 -13.49
CA LEU A 154 -29.65 -13.10 -14.38
C LEU A 154 -29.21 -13.79 -15.67
N TYR A 155 -28.58 -14.97 -15.55
CA TYR A 155 -28.15 -15.75 -16.71
C TYR A 155 -29.32 -16.08 -17.64
N ASN A 156 -30.40 -16.64 -17.08
CA ASN A 156 -31.57 -17.03 -17.87
C ASN A 156 -32.26 -15.84 -18.55
N LYS A 157 -32.22 -14.67 -17.91
CA LYS A 157 -32.89 -13.46 -18.40
C LYS A 157 -32.09 -12.75 -19.50
N TYR A 158 -30.78 -12.58 -19.31
CA TYR A 158 -29.98 -11.68 -20.15
C TYR A 158 -29.04 -12.39 -21.13
N LYS A 159 -28.50 -13.57 -20.79
CA LYS A 159 -27.44 -14.21 -21.61
C LYS A 159 -27.88 -14.52 -23.03
N ALA A 160 -29.13 -14.94 -23.24
CA ALA A 160 -29.63 -15.28 -24.58
C ALA A 160 -29.72 -14.06 -25.50
N SER A 161 -30.02 -12.87 -24.95
CA SER A 161 -30.08 -11.61 -25.69
C SER A 161 -28.69 -11.02 -25.93
N TYR A 162 -27.75 -11.29 -25.02
CA TYR A 162 -26.39 -10.72 -25.01
C TYR A 162 -25.32 -11.81 -24.88
N PRO A 163 -25.20 -12.74 -25.85
CA PRO A 163 -24.39 -13.95 -25.72
C PRO A 163 -22.89 -13.67 -25.61
N ASP A 164 -22.38 -12.68 -26.34
CA ASP A 164 -20.95 -12.31 -26.33
C ASP A 164 -20.66 -11.22 -25.29
N THR A 165 -21.67 -10.40 -24.98
CA THR A 165 -21.57 -9.22 -24.09
C THR A 165 -21.71 -9.58 -22.62
N TYR A 166 -22.68 -10.41 -22.22
CA TYR A 166 -22.70 -10.95 -20.84
C TYR A 166 -21.62 -12.04 -20.74
N TYR A 167 -20.40 -11.58 -20.45
CA TYR A 167 -19.18 -12.32 -20.67
C TYR A 167 -18.80 -13.23 -19.51
N GLY A 168 -18.93 -12.75 -18.28
CA GLY A 168 -18.46 -13.47 -17.10
C GLY A 168 -19.21 -13.13 -15.84
N PHE A 169 -18.81 -13.79 -14.76
CA PHE A 169 -19.38 -13.62 -13.43
C PHE A 169 -18.41 -12.86 -12.52
N TYR A 170 -18.92 -11.99 -11.65
CA TYR A 170 -18.11 -11.28 -10.67
C TYR A 170 -18.48 -11.70 -9.24
N PHE A 171 -17.50 -12.19 -8.48
CA PHE A 171 -17.68 -12.43 -7.06
C PHE A 171 -17.62 -11.11 -6.29
N VAL A 172 -18.79 -10.63 -5.88
CA VAL A 172 -19.00 -9.30 -5.32
C VAL A 172 -18.41 -9.15 -3.92
N THR A 173 -18.46 -10.20 -3.11
CA THR A 173 -18.07 -10.11 -1.70
C THR A 173 -16.61 -9.73 -1.56
N GLU A 174 -16.37 -8.55 -0.99
CA GLU A 174 -15.05 -8.05 -0.71
C GLU A 174 -14.43 -8.84 0.45
N LEU A 175 -13.45 -9.68 0.11
CA LEU A 175 -12.68 -10.46 1.08
C LEU A 175 -11.40 -9.74 1.41
N TYR A 176 -10.98 -9.86 2.66
CA TYR A 176 -9.75 -9.27 3.13
C TYR A 176 -8.79 -10.24 3.79
N ASN A 177 -7.50 -9.87 3.75
CA ASN A 177 -6.47 -10.52 4.54
C ASN A 177 -6.83 -10.44 6.02
N THR A 178 -6.98 -11.60 6.65
CA THR A 178 -7.54 -11.70 7.99
C THR A 178 -6.48 -11.72 9.08
N ILE A 179 -6.92 -11.55 10.33
CA ILE A 179 -6.16 -11.91 11.55
C ILE A 179 -5.65 -13.37 11.57
N TYR A 180 -6.06 -14.21 10.61
CA TYR A 180 -5.68 -15.61 10.54
C TYR A 180 -4.32 -15.85 9.86
N MET A 181 -3.75 -14.84 9.20
CA MET A 181 -2.46 -14.97 8.49
C MET A 181 -1.28 -15.24 9.44
N ASP A 182 -1.38 -14.90 10.73
CA ASP A 182 -0.28 -15.00 11.68
C ASP A 182 0.07 -16.44 12.11
N THR A 183 -0.82 -17.43 11.88
CA THR A 183 -0.60 -18.83 12.29
C THR A 183 -1.00 -19.80 11.20
N ASP A 184 -0.31 -20.94 11.09
CA ASP A 184 -0.62 -21.95 10.05
C ASP A 184 -2.05 -22.48 10.22
N THR A 185 -2.47 -22.71 11.46
CA THR A 185 -3.85 -23.11 11.81
C THR A 185 -4.89 -22.07 11.40
N GLY A 186 -4.54 -20.78 11.47
CA GLY A 186 -5.41 -19.71 11.01
C GLY A 186 -5.55 -19.73 9.49
N ILE A 187 -4.43 -19.81 8.76
CA ILE A 187 -4.42 -19.90 7.30
C ILE A 187 -5.27 -21.08 6.84
N ASP A 188 -5.06 -22.26 7.44
CA ASP A 188 -5.80 -23.47 7.09
C ASP A 188 -7.31 -23.32 7.27
N ALA A 189 -7.75 -22.80 8.43
CA ALA A 189 -9.17 -22.62 8.73
C ALA A 189 -9.84 -21.62 7.78
N TYR A 190 -9.14 -20.53 7.43
CA TYR A 190 -9.66 -19.54 6.50
C TYR A 190 -9.74 -20.08 5.07
N ALA A 191 -8.70 -20.80 4.62
CA ALA A 191 -8.66 -21.40 3.29
C ALA A 191 -9.75 -22.49 3.13
N GLU A 192 -10.02 -23.30 4.15
CA GLU A 192 -11.11 -24.27 4.17
C GLU A 192 -12.48 -23.58 4.02
N GLY A 193 -12.71 -22.50 4.77
CA GLY A 193 -13.96 -21.75 4.67
C GLY A 193 -14.19 -21.14 3.29
N LEU A 194 -13.14 -20.59 2.65
CA LEU A 194 -13.25 -20.05 1.30
C LEU A 194 -13.40 -21.14 0.23
N GLU A 195 -12.73 -22.28 0.39
CA GLU A 195 -12.86 -23.43 -0.50
C GLU A 195 -14.31 -23.89 -0.61
N GLU A 196 -15.01 -24.07 0.52
CA GLU A 196 -16.43 -24.47 0.53
C GLU A 196 -17.29 -23.49 -0.27
N MET A 197 -17.06 -22.20 -0.05
CA MET A 197 -17.88 -21.11 -0.57
C MET A 197 -17.69 -20.91 -2.07
N PHE A 198 -16.44 -20.86 -2.53
CA PHE A 198 -16.15 -20.77 -3.96
C PHE A 198 -16.56 -22.05 -4.69
N THR A 199 -16.45 -23.22 -4.08
CA THR A 199 -16.89 -24.48 -4.71
C THR A 199 -18.38 -24.46 -5.02
N LEU A 200 -19.23 -24.06 -4.06
CA LEU A 200 -20.68 -23.96 -4.26
C LEU A 200 -21.07 -23.03 -5.42
N MET A 201 -20.35 -21.93 -5.59
CA MET A 201 -20.58 -21.02 -6.70
C MET A 201 -20.03 -21.54 -8.04
N LEU A 202 -18.79 -22.03 -8.07
CA LEU A 202 -18.14 -22.49 -9.29
C LEU A 202 -18.88 -23.70 -9.88
N GLU A 203 -19.44 -24.58 -9.03
CA GLU A 203 -20.35 -25.63 -9.48
C GLU A 203 -21.58 -25.06 -10.20
N ARG A 204 -22.17 -23.98 -9.68
CA ARG A 204 -23.29 -23.30 -10.34
C ARG A 204 -22.86 -22.64 -11.65
N CYS A 205 -21.73 -21.93 -11.67
CA CYS A 205 -21.18 -21.33 -12.89
C CYS A 205 -21.01 -22.38 -13.99
N ASN A 206 -20.43 -23.54 -13.64
CA ASN A 206 -20.22 -24.64 -14.58
C ASN A 206 -21.52 -25.27 -15.10
N GLN A 207 -22.57 -25.29 -14.28
CA GLN A 207 -23.91 -25.75 -14.70
C GLN A 207 -24.58 -24.76 -15.66
N LEU A 208 -24.36 -23.46 -15.48
CA LEU A 208 -24.93 -22.41 -16.32
C LEU A 208 -24.17 -22.30 -17.65
N ASP A 209 -22.87 -22.00 -17.58
CA ASP A 209 -21.97 -21.91 -18.73
C ASP A 209 -20.50 -22.05 -18.29
N PRO A 210 -19.84 -23.21 -18.56
CA PRO A 210 -18.46 -23.41 -18.16
C PRO A 210 -17.45 -22.57 -18.96
N SER A 211 -17.89 -21.87 -20.03
CA SER A 211 -17.01 -20.99 -20.82
C SER A 211 -16.94 -19.55 -20.29
N MET A 212 -17.86 -19.17 -19.39
CA MET A 212 -17.88 -17.83 -18.79
C MET A 212 -16.90 -17.76 -17.60
N PRO A 213 -15.90 -16.87 -17.62
CA PRO A 213 -14.92 -16.74 -16.54
C PRO A 213 -15.53 -16.09 -15.29
N LEU A 214 -14.91 -16.37 -14.15
CA LEU A 214 -15.16 -15.72 -12.85
C LEU A 214 -14.06 -14.68 -12.58
N LEU A 215 -14.45 -13.47 -12.18
CA LEU A 215 -13.54 -12.46 -11.64
C LEU A 215 -13.77 -12.31 -10.14
N PHE A 216 -12.68 -12.20 -9.38
CA PHE A 216 -12.68 -12.00 -7.94
C PHE A 216 -11.70 -10.89 -7.56
N SER A 217 -12.15 -9.87 -6.81
CA SER A 217 -11.36 -8.68 -6.46
C SER A 217 -11.22 -8.48 -4.95
N PRO A 218 -10.36 -9.26 -4.25
CA PRO A 218 -10.14 -9.08 -2.81
C PRO A 218 -9.37 -7.80 -2.50
N TYR A 219 -9.38 -7.40 -1.23
CA TYR A 219 -8.59 -6.29 -0.72
C TYR A 219 -7.66 -6.69 0.44
N VAL A 220 -6.77 -5.78 0.80
CA VAL A 220 -5.83 -5.93 1.91
C VAL A 220 -6.39 -5.18 3.12
N ASN A 221 -6.87 -5.87 4.16
CA ASN A 221 -7.34 -5.18 5.37
C ASN A 221 -6.14 -4.79 6.25
N ILE A 222 -6.05 -3.49 6.55
CA ILE A 222 -5.01 -2.87 7.38
C ILE A 222 -5.57 -2.26 8.67
N PHE A 223 -6.85 -2.43 8.99
CA PHE A 223 -7.46 -1.77 10.14
C PHE A 223 -6.77 -2.24 11.44
N GLY A 224 -5.87 -1.38 11.96
CA GLY A 224 -5.04 -1.63 13.15
C GLY A 224 -3.62 -2.16 12.87
N TYR A 225 -3.28 -2.41 11.61
CA TYR A 225 -2.04 -3.03 11.11
C TYR A 225 -1.61 -2.25 9.85
N GLY A 226 -0.82 -1.16 9.97
CA GLY A 226 -0.36 -0.40 8.78
C GLY A 226 0.25 -1.34 7.72
N TYR A 227 0.20 -1.05 6.41
CA TYR A 227 0.67 -1.99 5.34
C TYR A 227 2.09 -2.55 5.58
N ALA A 228 2.89 -1.79 6.32
CA ALA A 228 4.16 -2.14 6.94
C ALA A 228 4.20 -3.46 7.70
N SER A 229 3.08 -3.86 8.28
CA SER A 229 2.98 -4.94 9.23
C SER A 229 2.85 -6.30 8.59
N ILE A 230 2.53 -6.34 7.31
CA ILE A 230 2.24 -7.57 6.61
C ILE A 230 3.51 -8.03 5.92
N ASN A 231 4.08 -9.09 6.47
CA ASN A 231 5.21 -9.80 5.89
C ASN A 231 4.84 -10.33 4.48
N PRO A 232 5.48 -9.86 3.39
CA PRO A 232 5.18 -10.30 2.02
C PRO A 232 5.30 -11.81 1.83
N ASP A 233 6.19 -12.48 2.56
CA ASP A 233 6.41 -13.93 2.45
C ASP A 233 5.23 -14.67 3.03
N ARG A 234 4.79 -14.24 4.22
CA ARG A 234 3.66 -14.83 4.90
C ARG A 234 2.36 -14.59 4.15
N PHE A 235 2.26 -13.40 3.58
CA PHE A 235 1.19 -13.04 2.65
C PHE A 235 1.18 -13.94 1.41
N THR A 236 2.35 -14.21 0.82
CA THR A 236 2.51 -15.13 -0.31
C THR A 236 2.08 -16.54 0.07
N GLU A 237 2.50 -17.05 1.24
CA GLU A 237 2.09 -18.37 1.76
C GLU A 237 0.58 -18.47 1.93
N TYR A 238 -0.01 -17.46 2.57
CA TYR A 238 -1.46 -17.37 2.79
C TYR A 238 -2.24 -17.44 1.48
N TRP A 239 -1.92 -16.56 0.53
CA TRP A 239 -2.61 -16.58 -0.76
C TRP A 239 -2.29 -17.82 -1.59
N THR A 240 -1.07 -18.37 -1.50
CA THR A 240 -0.76 -19.65 -2.16
C THR A 240 -1.71 -20.73 -1.68
N GLU A 241 -1.94 -20.83 -0.36
CA GLU A 241 -2.78 -21.87 0.22
C GLU A 241 -4.26 -21.67 -0.13
N VAL A 242 -4.79 -20.46 0.07
CA VAL A 242 -6.18 -20.10 -0.28
C VAL A 242 -6.44 -20.39 -1.76
N LEU A 243 -5.59 -19.89 -2.65
CA LEU A 243 -5.79 -20.05 -4.08
C LEU A 243 -5.64 -21.51 -4.51
N THR A 244 -4.72 -22.29 -3.91
CA THR A 244 -4.53 -23.71 -4.28
C THR A 244 -5.78 -24.55 -4.04
N ARG A 245 -6.51 -24.29 -2.95
CA ARG A 245 -7.70 -25.09 -2.57
C ARG A 245 -8.92 -24.78 -3.43
N ILE A 246 -9.12 -23.51 -3.76
CA ILE A 246 -10.26 -23.09 -4.56
C ILE A 246 -10.12 -23.65 -6.00
N PRO A 247 -11.16 -24.32 -6.55
CA PRO A 247 -11.09 -24.97 -7.87
C PRO A 247 -11.25 -23.97 -9.03
N PHE A 248 -10.45 -22.89 -9.05
CA PHE A 248 -10.45 -21.91 -10.13
C PHE A 248 -10.15 -22.54 -11.50
N ARG A 249 -10.85 -22.07 -12.52
CA ARG A 249 -10.84 -22.59 -13.89
C ARG A 249 -9.85 -21.80 -14.76
N ASP A 250 -9.52 -22.33 -15.93
CA ASP A 250 -8.70 -21.61 -16.91
C ASP A 250 -9.41 -20.32 -17.35
N GLY A 251 -8.73 -19.19 -17.16
CA GLY A 251 -9.26 -17.87 -17.52
C GLY A 251 -10.10 -17.19 -16.45
N ASP A 252 -10.35 -17.84 -15.30
CA ASP A 252 -10.79 -17.12 -14.10
C ASP A 252 -9.68 -16.13 -13.68
N MET A 253 -10.04 -15.05 -12.99
CA MET A 253 -9.13 -13.96 -12.66
C MET A 253 -9.24 -13.52 -11.21
N LEU A 254 -8.09 -13.42 -10.55
CA LEU A 254 -7.89 -12.71 -9.29
C LEU A 254 -7.47 -11.28 -9.62
N CYS A 255 -8.14 -10.26 -9.11
CA CYS A 255 -7.88 -8.86 -9.43
C CYS A 255 -7.81 -8.00 -8.13
N PRO A 256 -6.74 -8.11 -7.33
CA PRO A 256 -6.69 -7.49 -6.00
C PRO A 256 -6.75 -5.95 -6.03
N GLN A 257 -7.43 -5.36 -5.06
CA GLN A 257 -7.53 -3.92 -4.84
C GLN A 257 -6.22 -3.36 -4.27
N ASP A 258 -5.71 -2.26 -4.85
CA ASP A 258 -4.36 -1.74 -4.56
C ASP A 258 -4.28 -0.68 -3.43
N SER A 259 -5.43 -0.15 -3.00
CA SER A 259 -5.48 1.00 -2.09
C SER A 259 -6.37 0.79 -0.86
N CYS A 260 -7.10 -0.32 -0.74
CA CYS A 260 -8.04 -0.51 0.37
C CYS A 260 -7.36 -0.70 1.75
N GLY A 261 -7.96 -0.08 2.78
CA GLY A 261 -7.40 0.10 4.12
C GLY A 261 -6.99 1.57 4.39
N GLY A 262 -7.32 2.14 5.56
CA GLY A 262 -7.23 3.59 5.91
C GLY A 262 -5.87 4.32 5.85
N GLY A 263 -5.14 4.20 4.74
CA GLY A 263 -3.87 4.85 4.48
C GLY A 263 -3.29 4.67 3.07
N GLY A 264 -3.88 3.84 2.21
CA GLY A 264 -3.37 3.55 0.86
C GLY A 264 -2.02 2.83 0.84
N MET A 265 -1.84 1.85 -0.04
CA MET A 265 -0.53 1.22 -0.24
C MET A 265 0.40 2.25 -0.88
N ASP A 266 1.56 2.51 -0.26
CA ASP A 266 2.56 3.38 -0.90
C ASP A 266 3.21 2.66 -2.09
N GLN A 267 3.83 3.44 -2.97
CA GLN A 267 4.41 2.93 -4.21
C GLN A 267 5.54 1.93 -3.99
N ALA A 268 6.31 2.07 -2.91
CA ALA A 268 7.42 1.16 -2.60
C ALA A 268 6.90 -0.23 -2.18
N HIS A 269 5.73 -0.30 -1.55
CA HIS A 269 5.09 -1.56 -1.21
C HIS A 269 4.30 -2.15 -2.37
N LEU A 270 3.65 -1.33 -3.19
CA LEU A 270 2.84 -1.82 -4.31
C LEU A 270 3.59 -2.82 -5.19
N ALA A 271 4.85 -2.53 -5.54
CA ALA A 271 5.69 -3.47 -6.30
C ALA A 271 5.88 -4.81 -5.57
N ARG A 272 6.27 -4.76 -4.28
CA ARG A 272 6.53 -5.97 -3.46
C ARG A 272 5.29 -6.83 -3.31
N TRP A 273 4.12 -6.21 -3.15
CA TRP A 273 2.86 -6.89 -2.94
C TRP A 273 2.27 -7.48 -4.22
N THR A 274 2.32 -6.74 -5.32
CA THR A 274 1.91 -7.28 -6.62
C THR A 274 2.81 -8.44 -7.02
N ALA A 275 4.12 -8.36 -6.72
CA ALA A 275 5.05 -9.47 -6.88
C ALA A 275 4.70 -10.68 -5.99
N ALA A 276 4.33 -10.45 -4.72
CA ALA A 276 3.90 -11.50 -3.80
C ALA A 276 2.61 -12.21 -4.27
N TYR A 277 1.63 -11.45 -4.78
CA TYR A 277 0.46 -12.02 -5.43
C TYR A 277 0.82 -12.84 -6.67
N ARG A 278 1.71 -12.34 -7.54
CA ARG A 278 2.20 -13.09 -8.72
C ARG A 278 2.80 -14.42 -8.32
N ASP A 279 3.69 -14.43 -7.34
CA ASP A 279 4.32 -15.65 -6.84
C ASP A 279 3.27 -16.61 -6.24
N ALA A 280 2.31 -16.11 -5.45
CA ALA A 280 1.23 -16.92 -4.92
C ALA A 280 0.36 -17.56 -6.02
N VAL A 281 0.00 -16.78 -7.04
CA VAL A 281 -0.79 -17.26 -8.20
C VAL A 281 0.00 -18.29 -9.00
N ASP A 282 1.30 -18.09 -9.24
CA ASP A 282 2.15 -19.07 -9.94
C ASP A 282 2.27 -20.38 -9.19
N ARG A 283 2.53 -20.33 -7.89
CA ARG A 283 2.61 -21.52 -7.03
C ARG A 283 1.27 -22.27 -7.01
N ALA A 284 0.16 -21.54 -6.90
CA ALA A 284 -1.18 -22.14 -6.91
C ALA A 284 -1.53 -22.75 -8.29
N ASN A 285 -1.22 -22.06 -9.38
CA ASN A 285 -1.39 -22.57 -10.75
C ASN A 285 -0.60 -23.87 -10.96
N ALA A 286 0.66 -23.93 -10.51
CA ALA A 286 1.50 -25.11 -10.60
C ALA A 286 0.94 -26.32 -9.83
N LYS A 287 0.28 -26.08 -8.69
CA LYS A 287 -0.37 -27.13 -7.88
C LYS A 287 -1.71 -27.59 -8.47
N ARG A 288 -2.57 -26.66 -8.89
CA ARG A 288 -3.92 -26.98 -9.44
C ARG A 288 -3.88 -27.54 -10.86
N GLY A 289 -2.94 -27.09 -11.68
CA GLY A 289 -2.89 -27.40 -13.11
C GLY A 289 -3.84 -26.58 -13.99
N THR A 290 -4.51 -25.57 -13.43
CA THR A 290 -5.31 -24.56 -14.14
C THR A 290 -4.63 -23.19 -14.11
N ARG A 291 -4.86 -22.36 -15.13
CA ARG A 291 -4.33 -20.98 -15.21
C ARG A 291 -5.36 -19.97 -14.67
N LEU A 292 -5.21 -19.61 -13.40
CA LEU A 292 -5.79 -18.39 -12.83
C LEU A 292 -4.95 -17.19 -13.30
N LEU A 293 -5.63 -16.18 -13.85
CA LEU A 293 -5.03 -14.91 -14.24
C LEU A 293 -4.90 -13.99 -13.02
N LEU A 294 -3.89 -13.13 -13.03
CA LEU A 294 -3.72 -12.07 -12.04
C LEU A 294 -3.94 -10.72 -12.72
N GLY A 295 -4.96 -9.96 -12.34
CA GLY A 295 -5.11 -8.55 -12.66
C GLY A 295 -4.67 -7.65 -11.51
N THR A 296 -4.62 -6.35 -11.74
CA THR A 296 -4.63 -5.33 -10.67
C THR A 296 -5.94 -4.56 -10.71
N ASN A 297 -6.54 -4.28 -9.56
CA ASN A 297 -7.61 -3.31 -9.43
C ASN A 297 -7.05 -2.03 -8.81
N ALA A 298 -6.52 -1.14 -9.66
CA ALA A 298 -5.94 0.13 -9.24
C ALA A 298 -7.05 1.12 -8.88
N GLU A 299 -7.17 1.48 -7.61
CA GLU A 299 -8.22 2.41 -7.17
C GLU A 299 -7.89 3.83 -7.65
N MET A 300 -8.87 4.54 -8.21
CA MET A 300 -8.73 5.92 -8.70
C MET A 300 -9.05 6.97 -7.63
N PHE A 301 -9.31 6.54 -6.40
CA PHE A 301 -9.65 7.41 -5.30
C PHE A 301 -8.62 7.33 -4.18
N VAL A 302 -8.62 8.35 -3.33
CA VAL A 302 -7.70 8.48 -2.20
C VAL A 302 -8.45 8.03 -0.95
N GLN A 303 -8.00 6.93 -0.36
CA GLN A 303 -8.48 6.53 0.96
C GLN A 303 -8.11 7.60 2.00
N PRO A 304 -9.00 7.95 2.93
CA PRO A 304 -8.66 8.88 3.99
C PRO A 304 -7.60 8.25 4.91
N ASP A 305 -6.47 8.95 5.10
CA ASP A 305 -5.50 8.58 6.14
C ASP A 305 -6.09 8.85 7.55
N ALA A 306 -5.50 8.26 8.59
CA ALA A 306 -5.99 8.43 9.97
C ALA A 306 -6.08 9.90 10.43
N ALA A 307 -5.28 10.82 9.88
CA ALA A 307 -5.34 12.25 10.16
C ALA A 307 -6.49 12.93 9.41
N ARG A 308 -6.77 12.53 8.16
CA ARG A 308 -7.90 12.97 7.33
C ARG A 308 -9.24 12.44 7.86
N MET A 309 -9.26 11.22 8.43
CA MET A 309 -10.41 10.65 9.12
C MET A 309 -10.74 11.40 10.44
N GLN A 310 -9.74 12.04 11.07
CA GLN A 310 -9.90 12.81 12.30
C GLN A 310 -10.24 14.29 12.05
N SER A 311 -10.38 14.72 10.79
CA SER A 311 -10.87 16.07 10.49
C SER A 311 -12.22 16.28 11.20
N PRO A 312 -12.40 17.38 11.95
CA PRO A 312 -13.61 17.63 12.75
C PRO A 312 -14.90 17.70 11.92
N HIS A 313 -14.80 17.66 10.60
CA HIS A 313 -15.91 17.76 9.66
C HIS A 313 -16.23 16.45 8.93
N GLY A 314 -15.61 15.33 9.30
CA GLY A 314 -15.98 13.98 8.86
C GLY A 314 -15.88 13.80 7.35
N VAL A 315 -14.66 13.68 6.83
CA VAL A 315 -14.48 13.57 5.38
C VAL A 315 -14.65 12.12 4.94
N SER A 316 -15.76 11.86 4.26
CA SER A 316 -16.05 10.68 3.46
C SER A 316 -15.04 10.52 2.31
N TYR A 317 -14.83 9.28 1.86
CA TYR A 317 -14.05 8.86 0.68
C TYR A 317 -14.21 9.77 -0.56
N THR A 318 -13.43 10.85 -0.72
CA THR A 318 -13.75 11.87 -1.74
C THR A 318 -12.56 12.43 -2.54
N GLY A 319 -11.32 12.06 -2.25
CA GLY A 319 -10.18 12.46 -3.09
C GLY A 319 -10.09 11.64 -4.37
N ILE A 320 -9.88 12.27 -5.53
CA ILE A 320 -9.54 11.59 -6.78
C ILE A 320 -8.01 11.53 -6.89
N LYS A 321 -7.44 10.37 -7.21
CA LYS A 321 -6.00 10.25 -7.50
C LYS A 321 -5.67 11.07 -8.74
N THR A 322 -4.57 11.82 -8.67
CA THR A 322 -4.04 12.56 -9.83
C THR A 322 -3.61 11.57 -10.91
N VAL A 323 -3.57 12.02 -12.17
CA VAL A 323 -3.18 11.14 -13.29
C VAL A 323 -1.80 10.55 -13.04
N ARG A 324 -0.85 11.33 -12.50
CA ARG A 324 0.48 10.84 -12.15
C ARG A 324 0.48 9.76 -11.06
N ASP A 325 -0.29 9.93 -9.98
CA ASP A 325 -0.38 8.88 -8.93
C ASP A 325 -1.02 7.61 -9.50
N PHE A 326 -2.11 7.74 -10.26
CA PHE A 326 -2.80 6.60 -10.84
C PHE A 326 -1.95 5.85 -11.86
N THR A 327 -1.31 6.55 -12.81
CA THR A 327 -0.51 5.89 -13.86
C THR A 327 0.74 5.24 -13.31
N GLN A 328 1.38 5.85 -12.31
CA GLN A 328 2.54 5.27 -11.65
C GLN A 328 2.18 3.95 -10.94
N ARG A 329 0.97 3.83 -10.39
CA ARG A 329 0.48 2.57 -9.80
C ARG A 329 0.31 1.48 -10.85
N LEU A 330 -0.27 1.82 -12.00
CA LEU A 330 -0.39 0.90 -13.13
C LEU A 330 0.99 0.43 -13.59
N GLU A 331 1.95 1.35 -13.78
CA GLU A 331 3.33 1.02 -14.19
C GLU A 331 4.05 0.14 -13.17
N ILE A 332 3.82 0.35 -11.87
CA ILE A 332 4.40 -0.50 -10.82
C ILE A 332 3.81 -1.92 -10.87
N ALA A 333 2.53 -2.06 -11.18
CA ALA A 333 1.83 -3.35 -11.22
C ALA A 333 2.06 -4.12 -12.52
N ASP A 334 2.16 -3.42 -13.66
CA ASP A 334 2.23 -3.98 -15.02
C ASP A 334 3.22 -5.15 -15.20
N PRO A 335 4.45 -5.12 -14.65
CA PRO A 335 5.40 -6.22 -14.81
C PRO A 335 4.97 -7.54 -14.17
N TYR A 336 3.98 -7.50 -13.28
CA TYR A 336 3.57 -8.63 -12.44
C TYR A 336 2.18 -9.16 -12.78
N VAL A 337 1.39 -8.45 -13.57
CA VAL A 337 -0.03 -8.78 -13.82
C VAL A 337 -0.29 -9.16 -15.28
N ASP A 338 -1.32 -9.96 -15.49
CA ASP A 338 -1.86 -10.34 -16.79
C ASP A 338 -2.82 -9.26 -17.36
N ALA A 339 -3.36 -8.37 -16.53
CA ALA A 339 -4.31 -7.31 -16.94
C ALA A 339 -4.39 -6.11 -15.97
N LEU A 340 -4.71 -4.93 -16.51
CA LEU A 340 -4.82 -3.66 -15.80
C LEU A 340 -6.28 -3.22 -15.66
N PHE A 341 -6.85 -3.36 -14.46
CA PHE A 341 -8.19 -2.89 -14.13
C PHE A 341 -8.15 -1.72 -13.14
N CYS A 342 -9.27 -1.00 -13.01
CA CYS A 342 -9.37 0.07 -12.02
C CYS A 342 -10.76 0.20 -11.40
N PHE A 343 -10.80 0.68 -10.15
CA PHE A 343 -12.01 1.11 -9.47
C PHE A 343 -11.94 2.62 -9.21
N ALA A 344 -12.64 3.48 -9.93
CA ALA A 344 -13.35 3.17 -11.15
C ALA A 344 -13.32 4.38 -12.09
N TYR A 345 -12.99 4.16 -13.35
CA TYR A 345 -12.91 5.19 -14.38
C TYR A 345 -14.21 5.99 -14.53
N PRO A 346 -15.40 5.37 -14.65
CA PRO A 346 -16.66 6.11 -14.79
C PRO A 346 -16.92 7.07 -13.63
N HIS A 347 -16.45 6.76 -12.42
CA HIS A 347 -16.70 7.58 -11.23
C HIS A 347 -15.72 8.73 -11.08
N HIS A 348 -14.49 8.58 -11.55
CA HIS A 348 -13.39 9.47 -11.18
C HIS A 348 -12.78 10.20 -12.38
N TYR A 349 -12.65 9.54 -13.53
CA TYR A 349 -11.95 10.08 -14.71
C TYR A 349 -12.89 10.31 -15.90
N SER A 350 -14.14 9.87 -15.85
CA SER A 350 -15.13 10.19 -16.87
C SER A 350 -15.32 11.70 -17.01
N PRO A 351 -15.24 12.25 -18.24
CA PRO A 351 -15.44 13.68 -18.47
C PRO A 351 -16.89 14.15 -18.24
N TYR A 352 -17.81 13.24 -17.92
CA TYR A 352 -19.23 13.54 -17.72
C TYR A 352 -19.69 13.45 -16.26
N ASN A 353 -18.94 12.69 -15.46
CA ASN A 353 -19.18 12.52 -14.03
C ASN A 353 -18.23 13.37 -13.18
N THR A 354 -17.04 13.68 -13.70
CA THR A 354 -16.01 14.48 -13.03
C THR A 354 -15.46 15.59 -13.92
N LEU A 355 -14.29 16.13 -13.58
CA LEU A 355 -13.62 17.16 -14.36
C LEU A 355 -13.09 16.57 -15.69
N PRO A 356 -13.48 17.11 -16.86
CA PRO A 356 -13.01 16.62 -18.16
C PRO A 356 -11.49 16.58 -18.34
N ALA A 357 -10.75 17.39 -17.57
CA ALA A 357 -9.29 17.42 -17.62
C ALA A 357 -8.65 16.11 -17.14
N PHE A 358 -9.29 15.33 -16.25
CA PHE A 358 -8.79 14.01 -15.88
C PHE A 358 -8.75 13.08 -17.08
N HIS A 359 -9.87 12.97 -17.81
CA HIS A 359 -9.96 12.19 -19.05
C HIS A 359 -8.92 12.63 -20.08
N GLN A 360 -8.83 13.94 -20.34
CA GLN A 360 -7.92 14.48 -21.34
C GLN A 360 -6.45 14.22 -21.00
N CYS A 361 -6.05 14.48 -19.76
CA CYS A 361 -4.70 14.20 -19.29
C CYS A 361 -4.38 12.70 -19.35
N PHE A 362 -5.32 11.84 -18.93
CA PHE A 362 -5.11 10.40 -18.98
C PHE A 362 -4.96 9.89 -20.41
N LEU A 363 -5.81 10.34 -21.34
CA LEU A 363 -5.69 9.99 -22.77
C LEU A 363 -4.37 10.46 -23.39
N GLU A 364 -3.89 11.64 -23.03
CA GLU A 364 -2.60 12.14 -23.52
C GLU A 364 -1.44 11.30 -22.99
N TYR A 365 -1.49 10.94 -21.70
CA TYR A 365 -0.52 10.01 -21.10
C TYR A 365 -0.52 8.66 -21.82
N LEU A 366 -1.67 8.02 -22.01
CA LEU A 366 -1.74 6.72 -22.69
C LEU A 366 -1.11 6.77 -24.10
N LYS A 367 -1.27 7.89 -24.80
CA LYS A 367 -0.72 8.10 -26.15
C LYS A 367 0.77 8.41 -26.16
N THR A 368 1.27 9.17 -25.18
CA THR A 368 2.61 9.81 -25.26
C THR A 368 3.59 9.34 -24.20
N GLY A 369 3.12 8.76 -23.09
CA GLY A 369 3.90 8.46 -21.89
C GLY A 369 4.24 9.70 -21.05
N THR A 370 3.74 10.87 -21.43
CA THR A 370 4.08 12.14 -20.78
C THR A 370 2.89 12.72 -20.04
N ILE A 371 3.18 13.35 -18.90
CA ILE A 371 2.21 14.10 -18.09
C ILE A 371 2.78 15.50 -17.90
N GLU A 372 1.96 16.52 -18.14
CA GLU A 372 2.29 17.93 -17.90
C GLU A 372 2.92 18.13 -16.51
N THR A 373 3.96 18.95 -16.42
CA THR A 373 4.74 19.15 -15.18
C THR A 373 4.74 20.59 -14.69
N GLU A 374 4.25 21.54 -15.49
CA GLU A 374 4.14 22.93 -15.06
C GLU A 374 3.11 23.04 -13.93
N PRO A 375 3.50 23.54 -12.74
CA PRO A 375 2.57 23.69 -11.63
C PRO A 375 1.62 24.86 -11.84
N PRO A 376 0.45 24.86 -11.17
CA PRO A 376 -0.44 26.01 -11.18
C PRO A 376 0.28 27.28 -10.71
N ALA A 377 0.20 28.34 -11.51
CA ALA A 377 1.00 29.55 -11.29
C ALA A 377 0.42 30.52 -10.22
N ARG A 378 -0.89 30.44 -9.93
CA ARG A 378 -1.58 31.40 -9.05
C ARG A 378 -2.81 30.78 -8.42
N VAL A 379 -3.10 31.21 -7.19
CA VAL A 379 -4.35 30.93 -6.47
C VAL A 379 -4.96 32.27 -6.06
N ASP A 380 -6.10 32.61 -6.64
CA ASP A 380 -6.92 33.76 -6.25
C ASP A 380 -7.89 33.36 -5.15
N VAL A 381 -7.85 34.09 -4.04
CA VAL A 381 -8.69 33.84 -2.88
C VAL A 381 -9.72 34.96 -2.77
N THR A 382 -10.99 34.58 -2.63
CA THR A 382 -12.09 35.52 -2.43
C THR A 382 -12.89 35.13 -1.21
N LEU A 383 -13.08 36.06 -0.28
CA LEU A 383 -14.03 35.89 0.81
C LEU A 383 -15.46 36.11 0.29
N VAL A 384 -16.37 35.18 0.54
CA VAL A 384 -17.76 35.20 0.07
C VAL A 384 -18.74 35.00 1.22
N GLU A 385 -19.97 35.51 1.07
CA GLU A 385 -21.09 35.17 1.95
C GLU A 385 -22.07 34.28 1.18
N ARG A 386 -22.46 33.15 1.78
CA ARG A 386 -23.62 32.34 1.35
C ARG A 386 -24.58 32.12 2.50
N GLU A 387 -25.88 32.15 2.20
CA GLU A 387 -26.97 31.79 3.12
C GLU A 387 -26.98 32.54 4.48
N GLY A 388 -26.51 33.79 4.52
CA GLY A 388 -26.51 34.61 5.75
C GLY A 388 -25.47 34.17 6.80
N SER A 389 -24.40 33.52 6.35
CA SER A 389 -23.44 32.83 7.22
C SER A 389 -22.67 33.74 8.18
N ARG A 390 -22.35 33.19 9.37
CA ARG A 390 -21.59 33.85 10.46
C ARG A 390 -20.09 33.50 10.48
N TYR A 391 -19.61 32.82 9.44
CA TYR A 391 -18.27 32.21 9.36
C TYR A 391 -17.54 32.72 8.11
N PRO A 392 -16.20 32.87 8.14
CA PRO A 392 -15.42 33.15 6.94
C PRO A 392 -15.64 32.04 5.89
N GLN A 393 -16.00 32.40 4.66
CA GLN A 393 -16.07 31.46 3.55
C GLN A 393 -15.22 31.92 2.38
N PHE A 394 -14.49 31.01 1.75
CA PHE A 394 -13.50 31.32 0.73
C PHE A 394 -13.78 30.58 -0.56
N THR A 395 -13.67 31.28 -1.70
CA THR A 395 -13.56 30.66 -3.02
C THR A 395 -12.16 30.80 -3.59
N PHE A 396 -11.71 29.75 -4.27
CA PHE A 396 -10.41 29.66 -4.90
C PHE A 396 -10.58 29.60 -6.42
N SER A 397 -9.92 30.50 -7.14
CA SER A 397 -10.00 30.61 -8.61
C SER A 397 -8.65 31.04 -9.20
N GLY A 398 -8.50 31.08 -10.53
CA GLY A 398 -7.37 31.77 -11.16
C GLY A 398 -6.09 30.96 -11.36
N MET A 399 -6.22 29.72 -11.83
CA MET A 399 -5.09 28.98 -12.38
C MET A 399 -5.01 29.17 -13.90
N THR A 400 -3.80 29.17 -14.42
CA THR A 400 -3.51 29.30 -15.86
C THR A 400 -2.69 28.13 -16.39
N ASP A 401 -2.63 27.02 -15.65
CA ASP A 401 -2.21 25.75 -16.23
C ASP A 401 -3.25 25.29 -17.26
N ASN A 402 -2.84 24.42 -18.19
CA ASN A 402 -3.76 23.85 -19.18
C ASN A 402 -4.69 22.78 -18.57
N THR A 403 -4.66 22.61 -17.24
CA THR A 403 -5.23 21.51 -16.47
C THR A 403 -6.24 22.07 -15.45
N ALA A 404 -7.16 21.23 -14.95
CA ALA A 404 -8.12 21.67 -13.93
C ALA A 404 -7.57 21.39 -12.52
N VAL A 405 -8.06 22.10 -11.51
CA VAL A 405 -7.69 21.79 -10.12
C VAL A 405 -8.38 20.52 -9.68
N ALA A 406 -7.63 19.58 -9.13
CA ALA A 406 -8.15 18.37 -8.51
C ALA A 406 -8.38 18.56 -7.01
N GLN A 407 -7.55 19.37 -6.35
CA GLN A 407 -7.62 19.57 -4.90
C GLN A 407 -7.06 20.94 -4.51
N THR A 408 -7.57 21.52 -3.43
CA THR A 408 -7.02 22.72 -2.77
C THR A 408 -6.71 22.40 -1.32
N ASN A 409 -5.45 22.54 -0.92
CA ASN A 409 -5.01 22.34 0.47
C ASN A 409 -5.04 23.67 1.22
N LEU A 410 -5.51 23.64 2.46
CA LEU A 410 -5.68 24.81 3.31
C LEU A 410 -4.92 24.60 4.61
N TYR A 411 -4.08 25.57 4.95
CA TYR A 411 -3.26 25.56 6.14
C TYR A 411 -3.68 26.71 7.05
N LYS A 412 -3.66 26.45 8.36
CA LYS A 412 -3.89 27.45 9.40
C LYS A 412 -2.73 27.36 10.36
N ASN A 413 -2.05 28.49 10.59
CA ASN A 413 -0.83 28.55 11.41
C ASN A 413 0.29 27.57 11.02
N GLY A 414 0.44 27.30 9.71
CA GLY A 414 1.49 26.43 9.19
C GLY A 414 1.21 24.94 9.27
N THR A 415 0.04 24.53 9.75
CA THR A 415 -0.40 23.13 9.79
C THR A 415 -1.55 22.94 8.80
N LEU A 416 -1.55 21.81 8.09
CA LEU A 416 -2.65 21.42 7.20
C LEU A 416 -3.92 21.35 8.04
N TYR A 417 -4.87 22.22 7.73
CA TYR A 417 -6.09 22.41 8.48
C TYR A 417 -7.28 21.76 7.78
N ASP A 418 -7.39 21.92 6.47
CA ASP A 418 -8.48 21.34 5.67
C ASP A 418 -8.08 21.20 4.19
N TYR A 419 -8.97 20.61 3.39
CA TYR A 419 -8.83 20.59 1.93
C TYR A 419 -10.19 20.60 1.23
N ILE A 420 -10.19 21.03 -0.03
CA ILE A 420 -11.37 21.03 -0.90
C ILE A 420 -11.07 20.18 -2.12
N VAL A 421 -11.97 19.28 -2.46
CA VAL A 421 -12.03 18.62 -3.76
C VAL A 421 -13.22 19.23 -4.53
N PRO A 422 -13.05 19.66 -5.79
CA PRO A 422 -14.17 20.20 -6.57
C PRO A 422 -15.33 19.21 -6.63
N SER A 423 -16.56 19.73 -6.60
CA SER A 423 -17.77 18.91 -6.64
C SER A 423 -17.82 18.05 -7.91
N VAL A 424 -17.74 16.73 -7.75
CA VAL A 424 -18.08 15.74 -8.78
C VAL A 424 -19.54 15.32 -8.64
N LYS A 425 -20.18 14.88 -9.74
CA LYS A 425 -21.61 14.48 -9.73
C LYS A 425 -21.91 13.31 -8.80
N VAL A 426 -20.91 12.54 -8.41
CA VAL A 426 -21.06 11.36 -7.55
C VAL A 426 -20.64 11.73 -6.12
N GLY A 427 -21.62 11.89 -5.22
CA GLY A 427 -21.37 12.04 -3.78
C GLY A 427 -20.86 13.42 -3.30
N GLY A 428 -20.63 14.39 -4.19
CA GLY A 428 -20.20 15.74 -3.82
C GLY A 428 -21.36 16.69 -3.49
N ASN A 429 -21.21 17.49 -2.42
CA ASN A 429 -22.07 18.64 -2.16
C ASN A 429 -21.86 19.71 -3.25
N ALA A 430 -22.93 20.34 -3.73
CA ALA A 430 -22.94 21.26 -4.89
C ALA A 430 -22.24 22.62 -4.66
N SER A 431 -21.51 22.79 -3.55
CA SER A 431 -20.75 24.00 -3.24
C SER A 431 -19.40 24.00 -3.95
N GLN A 432 -19.41 24.41 -5.22
CA GLN A 432 -18.24 24.77 -6.04
C GLN A 432 -17.15 25.48 -5.22
N ASN A 433 -15.97 24.87 -5.03
CA ASN A 433 -14.75 25.48 -4.45
C ASN A 433 -14.96 26.42 -3.24
N VAL A 434 -15.98 26.20 -2.42
CA VAL A 434 -16.23 27.00 -1.22
C VAL A 434 -15.74 26.23 -0.01
N TRP A 435 -14.86 26.84 0.77
CA TRP A 435 -14.51 26.35 2.09
C TRP A 435 -15.01 27.30 3.18
N VAL A 436 -15.37 26.74 4.33
CA VAL A 436 -15.91 27.47 5.48
C VAL A 436 -15.04 27.16 6.69
N ASP A 437 -14.47 28.20 7.33
CA ASP A 437 -13.76 28.01 8.60
C ASP A 437 -14.75 28.03 9.77
N TYR A 438 -15.09 26.86 10.30
CA TYR A 438 -16.00 26.74 11.45
C TYR A 438 -15.32 26.95 12.81
N ASP A 439 -13.98 26.91 12.90
CA ASP A 439 -13.18 27.04 14.14
C ASP A 439 -12.29 28.30 14.10
N TYR A 440 -12.81 29.40 13.55
CA TYR A 440 -12.08 30.66 13.50
C TYR A 440 -11.99 31.30 14.91
N THR A 441 -10.95 32.10 15.13
CA THR A 441 -10.87 32.98 16.30
C THR A 441 -11.06 34.44 15.90
N GLU A 442 -11.63 35.27 16.78
CA GLU A 442 -11.77 36.71 16.53
C GLU A 442 -10.39 37.38 16.36
N GLY A 443 -10.31 38.37 15.48
CA GLY A 443 -9.09 39.10 15.15
C GLY A 443 -8.42 38.62 13.85
N GLU A 444 -7.15 38.99 13.68
CA GLU A 444 -6.36 38.60 12.50
C GLU A 444 -6.05 37.10 12.52
N GLN A 445 -6.46 36.41 11.45
CA GLN A 445 -6.18 35.00 11.20
C GLN A 445 -5.33 34.88 9.93
N VAL A 446 -4.34 34.00 9.98
CA VAL A 446 -3.42 33.76 8.88
C VAL A 446 -3.67 32.36 8.32
N TYR A 447 -3.87 32.31 7.01
CA TYR A 447 -4.08 31.09 6.26
C TYR A 447 -3.01 30.95 5.19
N GLU A 448 -2.74 29.71 4.78
CA GLU A 448 -2.00 29.44 3.56
C GLU A 448 -2.77 28.48 2.68
N VAL A 449 -2.56 28.56 1.37
CA VAL A 449 -3.25 27.74 0.37
C VAL A 449 -2.29 27.27 -0.70
N GLU A 450 -2.49 26.05 -1.18
CA GLU A 450 -1.86 25.53 -2.40
C GLU A 450 -2.84 24.70 -3.24
N CYS A 451 -2.66 24.83 -4.54
CA CYS A 451 -3.26 24.10 -5.65
C CYS A 451 -2.69 22.69 -5.86
N VAL A 452 -3.52 21.66 -6.13
CA VAL A 452 -3.07 20.44 -6.83
C VAL A 452 -3.92 20.28 -8.11
N ASP A 453 -3.27 20.22 -9.27
CA ASP A 453 -3.97 20.00 -10.55
C ASP A 453 -4.28 18.52 -10.81
N VAL A 454 -5.04 18.22 -11.88
CA VAL A 454 -5.34 16.83 -12.29
C VAL A 454 -4.10 16.00 -12.61
N CYS A 455 -3.01 16.63 -13.04
CA CYS A 455 -1.72 15.98 -13.32
C CYS A 455 -0.95 15.63 -12.04
N GLY A 456 -1.28 16.26 -10.91
CA GLY A 456 -0.60 16.11 -9.63
C GLY A 456 0.53 17.10 -9.40
N ASN A 457 0.58 18.19 -10.17
CA ASN A 457 1.48 19.30 -9.93
C ASN A 457 0.93 20.17 -8.80
N VAL A 458 1.80 20.59 -7.88
CA VAL A 458 1.44 21.38 -6.71
C VAL A 458 1.88 22.82 -6.94
N SER A 459 0.97 23.78 -6.74
CA SER A 459 1.28 25.21 -6.86
C SER A 459 2.28 25.64 -5.79
N GLU A 460 2.93 26.79 -5.99
CA GLU A 460 3.56 27.46 -4.86
C GLU A 460 2.51 27.78 -3.79
N LYS A 461 2.87 27.53 -2.53
CA LYS A 461 2.04 27.90 -1.39
C LYS A 461 1.96 29.41 -1.27
N ARG A 462 0.78 29.93 -0.97
CA ARG A 462 0.51 31.37 -0.81
C ARG A 462 -0.17 31.63 0.51
N SER A 463 0.20 32.71 1.20
CA SER A 463 -0.43 33.11 2.46
C SER A 463 -1.46 34.22 2.24
N PHE A 464 -2.45 34.33 3.12
CA PHE A 464 -3.36 35.48 3.18
C PHE A 464 -3.89 35.66 4.61
N THR A 465 -4.26 36.89 4.94
CA THR A 465 -4.75 37.25 6.27
C THR A 465 -6.17 37.77 6.18
N VAL A 466 -7.00 37.37 7.15
CA VAL A 466 -8.35 37.88 7.34
C VAL A 466 -8.51 38.37 8.76
N ASP A 467 -8.93 39.62 8.93
CA ASP A 467 -9.39 40.11 10.22
C ASP A 467 -10.86 39.72 10.40
N VAL A 468 -11.08 38.65 11.16
CA VAL A 468 -12.40 38.06 11.33
C VAL A 468 -13.34 38.97 12.15
N SER A 469 -12.79 39.83 13.01
CA SER A 469 -13.57 40.79 13.79
C SER A 469 -14.23 41.87 12.94
N ASN A 470 -13.70 42.10 11.74
CA ASN A 470 -14.19 43.12 10.81
C ASN A 470 -15.07 42.54 9.69
N LEU A 471 -15.45 41.26 9.76
CA LEU A 471 -16.40 40.68 8.81
C LEU A 471 -17.80 41.25 9.02
N THR A 472 -18.22 42.16 8.15
CA THR A 472 -19.60 42.66 8.10
C THR A 472 -20.45 41.83 7.13
N GLN A 473 -21.72 41.59 7.45
CA GLN A 473 -22.69 41.00 6.52
C GLN A 473 -22.73 41.77 5.18
N GLY A 474 -22.65 41.05 4.06
CA GLY A 474 -23.11 41.51 2.76
C GLY A 474 -22.09 41.68 1.63
N ASN A 475 -20.84 41.20 1.71
CA ASN A 475 -19.82 41.50 0.68
C ASN A 475 -18.95 40.30 0.23
N THR A 476 -18.64 40.30 -1.06
CA THR A 476 -17.55 39.52 -1.67
C THR A 476 -16.27 40.37 -1.65
N GLN A 477 -15.16 39.84 -1.13
CA GLN A 477 -13.88 40.55 -1.04
C GLN A 477 -12.76 39.73 -1.66
N GLN A 478 -12.08 40.30 -2.66
CA GLN A 478 -10.84 39.73 -3.19
C GLN A 478 -9.72 39.91 -2.16
N LEU A 479 -9.00 38.84 -1.83
CA LEU A 479 -7.86 38.88 -0.93
C LEU A 479 -6.56 38.93 -1.74
N THR A 480 -5.60 39.72 -1.26
CA THR A 480 -4.24 39.71 -1.80
C THR A 480 -3.49 38.57 -1.13
N THR A 481 -2.89 37.68 -1.93
CA THR A 481 -2.04 36.62 -1.39
C THR A 481 -0.58 37.06 -1.37
N GLU A 482 0.16 36.61 -0.37
CA GLU A 482 1.57 36.87 -0.15
C GLU A 482 2.41 35.57 -0.30
N PRO A 483 3.74 35.65 -0.39
CA PRO A 483 4.60 34.47 -0.31
C PRO A 483 4.32 33.60 0.94
N PRO A 484 4.70 32.31 0.91
CA PRO A 484 4.45 31.41 2.03
C PRO A 484 5.22 31.84 3.28
N ILE A 485 4.64 31.58 4.44
CA ILE A 485 5.21 31.99 5.72
C ILE A 485 6.22 30.94 6.17
N GLN A 486 7.41 31.40 6.55
CA GLN A 486 8.39 30.55 7.20
C GLN A 486 8.04 30.44 8.68
N TRP A 487 7.30 29.39 9.05
CA TRP A 487 6.98 29.08 10.43
C TRP A 487 8.23 28.61 11.16
N ASN A 488 8.61 29.29 12.24
CA ASN A 488 9.71 28.84 13.11
C ASN A 488 9.21 27.72 14.04
N LYS A 489 8.79 26.59 13.44
CA LYS A 489 8.28 25.42 14.15
C LYS A 489 9.39 24.80 15.00
N THR A 490 9.07 24.49 16.24
CA THR A 490 9.84 23.63 17.13
C THR A 490 9.46 22.17 16.90
N SER A 491 10.26 21.23 17.41
CA SER A 491 9.91 19.80 17.36
C SER A 491 8.53 19.50 17.94
N LEU A 492 8.10 20.22 18.99
CA LEU A 492 6.79 20.01 19.62
C LEU A 492 5.64 20.35 18.67
N ASP A 493 5.82 21.33 17.77
CA ASP A 493 4.79 21.74 16.82
C ASP A 493 4.51 20.66 15.75
N TYR A 494 5.46 19.75 15.52
CA TYR A 494 5.29 18.60 14.63
C TYR A 494 4.61 17.40 15.33
N LEU A 495 4.49 17.40 16.66
CA LEU A 495 4.09 16.22 17.43
C LEU A 495 2.61 16.30 17.86
N ARG A 496 1.91 15.18 17.71
CA ARG A 496 0.63 14.92 18.38
C ARG A 496 0.89 14.06 19.62
N TYR A 497 0.18 14.36 20.70
CA TYR A 497 0.38 13.67 21.96
C TYR A 497 -0.91 13.59 22.80
N THR A 498 -0.94 12.62 23.71
CA THR A 498 -2.00 12.47 24.72
C THR A 498 -1.39 12.55 26.11
N VAL A 499 -1.99 13.38 26.97
CA VAL A 499 -1.60 13.52 28.37
C VAL A 499 -2.46 12.60 29.23
N THR A 500 -1.85 11.63 29.90
CA THR A 500 -2.53 10.68 30.81
C THR A 500 -2.11 10.91 32.26
N GLU A 501 -2.68 10.17 33.21
CA GLU A 501 -2.18 10.16 34.59
C GLU A 501 -0.76 9.61 34.71
N SER A 502 -0.38 8.68 33.82
CA SER A 502 0.92 7.98 33.84
C SER A 502 2.04 8.70 33.10
N GLY A 503 1.76 9.79 32.38
CA GLY A 503 2.74 10.56 31.63
C GLY A 503 2.16 11.09 30.32
N VAL A 504 3.04 11.38 29.37
CA VAL A 504 2.68 11.81 28.02
C VAL A 504 3.08 10.74 27.02
N ARG A 505 2.16 10.45 26.08
CA ARG A 505 2.36 9.53 24.97
C ARG A 505 2.44 10.33 23.68
N ILE A 506 3.50 10.16 22.90
CA ILE A 506 3.58 10.75 21.55
C ILE A 506 2.78 9.84 20.61
N THR A 507 1.70 10.36 20.04
CA THR A 507 0.71 9.60 19.25
C THR A 507 0.77 9.89 17.76
N GLY A 508 1.58 10.86 17.32
CA GLY A 508 1.72 11.18 15.91
C GLY A 508 2.80 12.22 15.63
N CYS A 509 3.22 12.30 14.37
CA CYS A 509 4.13 13.30 13.85
C CYS A 509 3.68 13.75 12.44
N GLU A 510 3.78 15.05 12.13
CA GLU A 510 3.53 15.57 10.78
C GLU A 510 4.57 14.97 9.79
N LYS A 511 4.13 14.60 8.58
CA LYS A 511 4.95 13.80 7.63
C LYS A 511 6.07 14.58 6.96
N ASP A 512 6.05 15.90 7.06
CA ASP A 512 7.06 16.80 6.53
C ASP A 512 8.21 17.10 7.52
N ALA A 513 8.11 16.60 8.77
CA ALA A 513 9.19 16.69 9.75
C ALA A 513 10.48 16.05 9.21
N ASP A 514 11.61 16.75 9.34
CA ASP A 514 12.93 16.26 8.93
C ASP A 514 13.83 15.93 10.12
N GLN A 515 13.71 16.65 11.24
CA GLN A 515 14.42 16.41 12.49
C GLN A 515 13.50 16.65 13.67
N ILE A 516 13.48 15.71 14.63
CA ILE A 516 12.65 15.79 15.82
C ILE A 516 13.47 15.58 17.09
N GLU A 517 13.33 16.50 18.03
CA GLU A 517 13.72 16.32 19.43
C GLU A 517 12.46 16.22 20.29
N ILE A 518 12.13 15.02 20.77
CA ILE A 518 10.96 14.82 21.60
C ILE A 518 11.24 15.44 22.98
N PRO A 519 10.42 16.40 23.47
CA PRO A 519 10.65 17.01 24.77
C PRO A 519 10.59 15.97 25.90
N ALA A 520 11.47 16.07 26.90
CA ALA A 520 11.42 15.17 28.06
C ALA A 520 10.14 15.35 28.90
N GLN A 521 9.51 16.54 28.81
CA GLN A 521 8.24 16.83 29.45
C GLN A 521 7.34 17.64 28.53
N ILE A 522 6.04 17.33 28.57
CA ILE A 522 4.98 18.12 27.94
C ILE A 522 3.93 18.37 29.03
N GLU A 523 3.48 19.62 29.17
CA GLU A 523 2.51 20.04 30.19
C GLU A 523 2.91 19.65 31.64
N GLY A 524 4.21 19.69 31.93
CA GLY A 524 4.76 19.35 33.25
C GLY A 524 4.75 17.85 33.60
N LYS A 525 4.41 16.97 32.65
CA LYS A 525 4.46 15.51 32.79
C LYS A 525 5.55 14.90 31.90
N PRO A 526 6.22 13.82 32.35
CA PRO A 526 7.25 13.17 31.55
C PRO A 526 6.68 12.51 30.31
N VAL A 527 7.38 12.59 29.18
CA VAL A 527 7.08 11.79 28.00
C VAL A 527 7.62 10.38 28.22
N THR A 528 6.74 9.38 28.26
CA THR A 528 7.08 8.02 28.71
C THR A 528 6.97 6.97 27.60
N VAL A 529 6.23 7.26 26.53
CA VAL A 529 5.95 6.31 25.45
C VAL A 529 5.96 7.03 24.10
N VAL A 530 6.62 6.41 23.10
CA VAL A 530 6.36 6.66 21.69
C VAL A 530 5.35 5.61 21.23
N ASP A 531 4.13 6.05 20.96
CA ASP A 531 2.97 5.17 20.78
C ASP A 531 2.95 4.50 19.40
N TRP A 532 1.99 3.61 19.20
CA TRP A 532 1.79 2.93 17.92
C TRP A 532 1.69 3.91 16.76
N TYR A 533 2.41 3.63 15.68
CA TYR A 533 2.39 4.40 14.44
C TYR A 533 2.80 5.88 14.55
N ALA A 534 3.36 6.32 15.69
CA ALA A 534 3.58 7.74 15.97
C ALA A 534 4.40 8.46 14.88
N PHE A 535 5.42 7.79 14.34
CA PHE A 535 6.28 8.29 13.26
C PHE A 535 6.24 7.41 12.00
N GLU A 536 5.28 6.48 11.89
CA GLU A 536 5.19 5.57 10.73
C GLU A 536 5.17 6.38 9.41
N ARG A 537 5.96 6.00 8.40
CA ARG A 537 6.01 6.69 7.10
C ARG A 537 6.37 8.19 7.18
N CYS A 538 7.08 8.64 8.21
CA CYS A 538 7.71 9.97 8.20
C CYS A 538 8.90 9.96 7.24
N ALA A 539 8.63 9.90 5.92
CA ALA A 539 9.62 9.63 4.88
C ALA A 539 10.71 10.71 4.75
N LYS A 540 10.51 11.92 5.28
CA LYS A 540 11.50 13.00 5.32
C LYS A 540 12.34 13.03 6.61
N LEU A 541 11.92 12.30 7.64
CA LEU A 541 12.55 12.30 8.95
C LEU A 541 13.93 11.64 8.86
N ARG A 542 14.98 12.42 9.12
CA ARG A 542 16.39 12.00 9.09
C ARG A 542 16.94 11.71 10.47
N SER A 543 16.47 12.42 11.49
CA SER A 543 16.98 12.23 12.85
C SER A 543 15.90 12.39 13.92
N VAL A 544 15.93 11.53 14.94
CA VAL A 544 15.06 11.62 16.11
C VAL A 544 15.87 11.49 17.40
N VAL A 545 15.66 12.44 18.32
CA VAL A 545 16.15 12.38 19.69
C VAL A 545 15.00 12.02 20.62
N ILE A 546 15.08 10.84 21.24
CA ILE A 546 14.09 10.33 22.18
C ILE A 546 14.63 10.57 23.61
N PRO A 547 13.87 11.24 24.51
CA PRO A 547 14.37 11.60 25.82
C PRO A 547 14.45 10.39 26.76
N ASP A 548 15.39 10.42 27.70
CA ASP A 548 15.64 9.37 28.70
C ASP A 548 14.43 9.04 29.60
N THR A 549 13.33 9.80 29.53
CA THR A 549 12.07 9.48 30.22
C THR A 549 11.24 8.42 29.50
N VAL A 550 11.52 8.15 28.22
CA VAL A 550 10.78 7.18 27.42
C VAL A 550 11.23 5.76 27.71
N THR A 551 10.28 4.91 28.07
CA THR A 551 10.52 3.51 28.47
C THR A 551 10.09 2.50 27.43
N HIS A 552 9.21 2.89 26.49
CA HIS A 552 8.65 2.02 25.46
C HIS A 552 8.66 2.74 24.12
N ILE A 553 9.17 2.04 23.10
CA ILE A 553 8.95 2.37 21.69
C ILE A 553 8.03 1.28 21.17
N SER A 554 6.79 1.67 20.91
CA SER A 554 5.74 0.70 20.66
C SER A 554 5.68 0.24 19.20
N ARG A 555 4.85 -0.77 18.94
CA ARG A 555 4.66 -1.41 17.64
C ARG A 555 4.54 -0.40 16.48
N PHE A 556 5.32 -0.60 15.42
CA PHE A 556 5.37 0.27 14.22
C PHE A 556 5.73 1.75 14.46
N ALA A 557 6.23 2.13 15.64
CA ALA A 557 6.44 3.54 16.00
C ALA A 557 7.22 4.33 14.94
N PHE A 558 8.25 3.75 14.31
CA PHE A 558 9.09 4.38 13.28
C PHE A 558 9.12 3.59 11.97
N ALA A 559 8.19 2.66 11.73
CA ALA A 559 8.23 1.85 10.52
C ALA A 559 8.16 2.72 9.25
N HIS A 560 8.94 2.37 8.22
CA HIS A 560 9.07 3.10 6.96
C HIS A 560 9.51 4.55 7.06
N CYS A 561 10.29 4.90 8.08
CA CYS A 561 11.05 6.15 8.04
C CYS A 561 12.25 5.98 7.09
N ILE A 562 11.99 5.94 5.78
CA ILE A 562 12.98 5.56 4.75
C ILE A 562 14.20 6.49 4.67
N SER A 563 14.08 7.71 5.21
CA SER A 563 15.17 8.67 5.31
C SER A 563 15.83 8.72 6.69
N LEU A 564 15.36 7.93 7.68
CA LEU A 564 15.86 7.98 9.05
C LEU A 564 17.27 7.43 9.08
N GLU A 565 18.23 8.31 9.35
CA GLU A 565 19.65 7.98 9.42
C GLU A 565 20.07 7.72 10.87
N THR A 566 19.54 8.49 11.82
CA THR A 566 19.98 8.43 13.22
C THR A 566 18.80 8.47 14.20
N VAL A 567 18.80 7.55 15.18
CA VAL A 567 17.90 7.58 16.34
C VAL A 567 18.72 7.48 17.62
N ASN A 568 18.53 8.43 18.53
CA ASN A 568 19.10 8.36 19.87
C ASN A 568 18.10 7.63 20.78
N LEU A 569 18.35 6.34 21.02
CA LEU A 569 17.52 5.52 21.92
C LEU A 569 17.75 5.94 23.39
N PRO A 570 16.68 5.99 24.21
CA PRO A 570 16.78 6.45 25.58
C PRO A 570 17.42 5.38 26.49
N THR A 571 18.21 5.82 27.48
CA THR A 571 18.90 4.91 28.41
C THR A 571 17.95 4.10 29.32
N SER A 572 16.71 4.55 29.46
CA SER A 572 15.66 3.88 30.24
C SER A 572 14.79 2.93 29.42
N LEU A 573 15.07 2.76 28.13
CA LEU A 573 14.27 1.92 27.23
C LEU A 573 14.24 0.47 27.74
N TYR A 574 13.04 -0.05 27.94
CA TYR A 574 12.81 -1.42 28.39
C TYR A 574 12.66 -2.38 27.22
N ALA A 575 11.88 -2.00 26.21
CA ALA A 575 11.55 -2.85 25.07
C ALA A 575 11.49 -2.04 23.76
N ILE A 576 11.83 -2.73 22.67
CA ILE A 576 11.58 -2.32 21.29
C ILE A 576 10.58 -3.33 20.72
N GLU A 577 9.34 -2.89 20.55
CA GLU A 577 8.22 -3.75 20.16
C GLU A 577 8.26 -4.15 18.68
N GLN A 578 7.37 -5.08 18.32
CA GLN A 578 7.28 -5.68 17.00
C GLN A 578 7.27 -4.60 15.90
N TYR A 579 8.13 -4.76 14.89
CA TYR A 579 8.23 -3.84 13.75
C TYR A 579 8.55 -2.36 14.06
N ALA A 580 9.02 -2.02 15.26
CA ALA A 580 9.22 -0.63 15.68
C ALA A 580 10.04 0.23 14.69
N PHE A 581 11.07 -0.35 14.05
CA PHE A 581 11.91 0.30 13.04
C PHE A 581 11.91 -0.49 11.71
N PHE A 582 10.81 -1.15 11.38
CA PHE A 582 10.69 -1.94 10.16
C PHE A 582 10.92 -1.07 8.90
N ASP A 583 11.76 -1.56 7.98
CA ASP A 583 12.08 -0.96 6.68
C ASP A 583 12.53 0.51 6.80
N CYS A 584 13.51 0.73 7.69
CA CYS A 584 14.29 1.96 7.81
C CYS A 584 15.68 1.77 7.18
N PRO A 585 15.79 1.66 5.84
CA PRO A 585 17.01 1.21 5.16
C PRO A 585 18.22 2.11 5.35
N ARG A 586 18.03 3.37 5.75
CA ARG A 586 19.12 4.33 6.00
C ARG A 586 19.57 4.40 7.46
N LEU A 587 18.92 3.66 8.36
CA LEU A 587 19.22 3.72 9.78
C LEU A 587 20.61 3.15 10.06
N GLN A 588 21.52 3.99 10.53
CA GLN A 588 22.92 3.65 10.75
C GLN A 588 23.38 4.05 12.16
N GLY A 589 24.49 3.48 12.62
CA GLY A 589 25.11 3.86 13.89
C GLY A 589 24.24 3.62 15.14
N LEU A 590 23.30 2.69 15.06
CA LEU A 590 22.36 2.37 16.14
C LEU A 590 23.10 1.82 17.37
N ARG A 591 22.86 2.43 18.53
CA ARG A 591 23.38 1.96 19.83
C ARG A 591 22.22 1.53 20.71
N LEU A 592 22.18 0.24 21.05
CA LEU A 592 21.18 -0.30 21.97
C LEU A 592 21.53 0.09 23.42
N PRO A 593 20.55 0.55 24.23
CA PRO A 593 20.82 0.98 25.60
C PRO A 593 21.07 -0.20 26.54
N GLU A 594 21.93 -0.01 27.55
CA GLU A 594 22.37 -1.05 28.49
C GLU A 594 21.26 -1.66 29.36
N ARG A 595 20.04 -1.10 29.37
CA ARG A 595 18.89 -1.58 30.12
C ARG A 595 17.82 -2.24 29.24
N LEU A 596 18.05 -2.30 27.92
CA LEU A 596 17.14 -2.92 26.99
C LEU A 596 16.98 -4.40 27.31
N THR A 597 15.75 -4.84 27.56
CA THR A 597 15.45 -6.22 27.96
C THR A 597 14.93 -7.04 26.78
N ILE A 598 14.14 -6.43 25.88
CA ILE A 598 13.41 -7.15 24.83
C ILE A 598 13.57 -6.43 23.50
N ILE A 599 13.93 -7.19 22.46
CA ILE A 599 13.78 -6.82 21.05
C ILE A 599 12.79 -7.80 20.46
N GLU A 600 11.63 -7.32 20.01
CA GLU A 600 10.58 -8.21 19.48
C GLU A 600 10.78 -8.58 18.01
N GLU A 601 9.88 -9.40 17.49
CA GLU A 601 9.91 -9.88 16.11
C GLU A 601 9.96 -8.70 15.11
N ARG A 602 10.85 -8.83 14.11
CA ARG A 602 11.02 -7.87 13.00
C ARG A 602 11.27 -6.42 13.41
N ALA A 603 11.68 -6.16 14.65
CA ALA A 603 11.89 -4.81 15.17
C ALA A 603 12.80 -3.92 14.29
N PHE A 604 13.80 -4.50 13.62
CA PHE A 604 14.74 -3.84 12.72
C PHE A 604 14.82 -4.49 11.34
N CYS A 605 13.82 -5.28 10.94
CA CYS A 605 13.83 -5.94 9.64
C CYS A 605 13.84 -4.89 8.51
N GLY A 606 14.70 -5.03 7.50
CA GLY A 606 14.88 -4.03 6.43
C GLY A 606 15.77 -2.83 6.77
N CYS A 607 16.50 -2.85 7.90
CA CYS A 607 17.45 -1.79 8.27
C CYS A 607 18.81 -1.99 7.59
N ASP A 608 18.85 -1.79 6.27
CA ASP A 608 20.00 -2.11 5.41
C ASP A 608 21.31 -1.42 5.77
N ALA A 609 21.29 -0.22 6.37
CA ALA A 609 22.50 0.54 6.69
C ALA A 609 23.14 0.19 8.05
N ILE A 610 22.56 -0.73 8.82
CA ILE A 610 23.19 -1.21 10.06
C ILE A 610 24.31 -2.19 9.68
N THR A 611 25.56 -1.88 10.01
CA THR A 611 26.71 -2.73 9.68
C THR A 611 27.11 -3.67 10.83
N ASP A 612 26.99 -3.17 12.06
CA ASP A 612 27.36 -3.84 13.30
C ASP A 612 26.36 -3.49 14.39
N ILE A 613 25.99 -4.47 15.21
CA ILE A 613 25.13 -4.24 16.38
C ILE A 613 25.62 -5.04 17.59
N THR A 614 25.49 -4.47 18.79
CA THR A 614 25.78 -5.17 20.05
C THR A 614 24.50 -5.32 20.85
N ILE A 615 24.10 -6.56 21.11
CA ILE A 615 23.00 -6.91 22.00
C ILE A 615 23.51 -6.83 23.45
N PRO A 616 22.93 -5.94 24.30
CA PRO A 616 23.44 -5.68 25.64
C PRO A 616 23.20 -6.88 26.58
N GLU A 617 24.00 -6.96 27.65
CA GLU A 617 23.90 -8.04 28.65
C GLU A 617 22.50 -8.15 29.29
N SER A 618 21.78 -7.04 29.43
CA SER A 618 20.42 -6.99 29.97
C SER A 618 19.36 -7.63 29.07
N CYS A 619 19.66 -7.84 27.79
CA CYS A 619 18.69 -8.32 26.83
C CYS A 619 18.43 -9.82 27.06
N THR A 620 17.18 -10.17 27.35
CA THR A 620 16.76 -11.55 27.62
C THR A 620 16.19 -12.24 26.39
N SER A 621 15.72 -11.49 25.39
CA SER A 621 15.06 -12.04 24.20
C SER A 621 15.24 -11.15 22.97
N VAL A 622 15.55 -11.80 21.85
CA VAL A 622 15.54 -11.23 20.50
C VAL A 622 14.56 -12.06 19.65
N GLY A 623 13.50 -11.41 19.17
CA GLY A 623 12.42 -12.05 18.42
C GLY A 623 12.84 -12.60 17.06
N ALA A 624 11.98 -13.41 16.46
CA ALA A 624 12.18 -13.95 15.12
C ALA A 624 12.36 -12.83 14.10
N TYR A 625 13.24 -13.04 13.11
CA TYR A 625 13.45 -12.09 12.01
C TYR A 625 13.80 -10.64 12.43
N ALA A 626 14.26 -10.43 13.68
CA ALA A 626 14.46 -9.09 14.23
C ALA A 626 15.36 -8.20 13.35
N PHE A 627 16.36 -8.78 12.70
CA PHE A 627 17.28 -8.14 11.75
C PHE A 627 17.32 -8.90 10.41
N LEU A 628 16.16 -9.39 9.93
CA LEU A 628 16.01 -9.94 8.58
C LEU A 628 16.16 -8.80 7.55
N ASP A 629 16.79 -9.08 6.41
CA ASP A 629 17.02 -8.08 5.35
C ASP A 629 17.76 -6.83 5.87
N CYS A 630 18.72 -7.02 6.77
CA CYS A 630 19.71 -5.99 7.09
C CYS A 630 20.97 -6.25 6.26
N ASP A 631 20.92 -5.95 4.96
CA ASP A 631 21.90 -6.47 3.98
C ASP A 631 23.35 -6.01 4.24
N SER A 632 23.60 -4.92 4.99
CA SER A 632 24.97 -4.52 5.39
C SER A 632 25.43 -5.07 6.74
N LEU A 633 24.55 -5.71 7.51
CA LEU A 633 24.87 -6.23 8.85
C LEU A 633 25.77 -7.45 8.70
N TYR A 634 27.06 -7.29 8.97
CA TYR A 634 28.04 -8.37 8.82
C TYR A 634 28.44 -9.02 10.14
N ARG A 635 28.15 -8.35 11.28
CA ARG A 635 28.51 -8.85 12.61
C ARG A 635 27.47 -8.45 13.66
N VAL A 636 27.16 -9.41 14.55
CA VAL A 636 26.43 -9.14 15.80
C VAL A 636 27.27 -9.53 17.01
N GLY A 637 27.48 -8.59 17.93
CA GLY A 637 28.02 -8.87 19.26
C GLY A 637 26.91 -9.22 20.23
N ILE A 638 27.03 -10.28 21.02
CA ILE A 638 26.02 -10.66 22.03
C ILE A 638 26.71 -10.78 23.39
N GLN A 639 26.40 -9.85 24.30
CA GLN A 639 27.06 -9.76 25.61
C GLN A 639 26.41 -10.66 26.68
N GLY A 640 25.11 -10.94 26.54
CA GLY A 640 24.32 -11.78 27.46
C GLY A 640 23.93 -13.12 26.87
N ASP A 641 23.06 -13.86 27.58
CA ASP A 641 22.54 -15.16 27.16
C ASP A 641 21.08 -15.04 26.66
N ALA A 642 20.86 -14.10 25.73
CA ALA A 642 19.54 -13.81 25.19
C ALA A 642 18.95 -15.02 24.44
N GLN A 643 17.65 -15.26 24.57
CA GLN A 643 16.93 -16.19 23.70
C GLN A 643 16.84 -15.60 22.29
N LEU A 644 17.30 -16.36 21.28
CA LEU A 644 17.34 -15.91 19.89
C LEU A 644 16.26 -16.61 19.07
N GLY A 645 15.39 -15.81 18.44
CA GLY A 645 14.30 -16.29 17.60
C GLY A 645 14.75 -16.81 16.23
N LEU A 646 13.81 -17.38 15.49
CA LEU A 646 14.07 -17.94 14.15
C LEU A 646 14.64 -16.86 13.22
N ARG A 647 15.83 -17.12 12.64
CA ARG A 647 16.50 -16.25 11.67
C ARG A 647 16.59 -14.78 12.12
N SER A 648 16.81 -14.53 13.41
CA SER A 648 16.92 -13.18 13.98
C SER A 648 18.04 -12.35 13.35
N PHE A 649 19.10 -12.97 12.85
CA PHE A 649 20.26 -12.27 12.28
C PHE A 649 20.84 -12.97 11.05
N GLY A 650 21.43 -12.18 10.15
CA GLY A 650 22.28 -12.67 9.07
C GLY A 650 21.52 -13.30 7.90
N TYR A 651 20.21 -13.08 7.80
CA TYR A 651 19.39 -13.63 6.72
C TYR A 651 18.81 -12.53 5.86
N ARG A 652 18.65 -12.87 4.57
CA ARG A 652 17.84 -12.11 3.61
C ARG A 652 16.76 -12.97 3.00
N TYR A 653 15.65 -12.37 2.61
CA TYR A 653 14.58 -13.00 1.85
C TYR A 653 14.47 -12.38 0.46
N ARG A 654 14.66 -13.20 -0.57
CA ARG A 654 14.46 -12.79 -1.98
C ARG A 654 13.57 -13.77 -2.74
N SER A 655 13.90 -15.05 -2.63
CA SER A 655 13.17 -16.17 -3.23
C SER A 655 13.21 -17.37 -2.27
N GLY A 656 13.00 -17.08 -0.99
CA GLY A 656 13.39 -17.94 0.14
C GLY A 656 14.54 -17.34 0.95
N TYR A 657 14.73 -17.89 2.14
CA TYR A 657 15.72 -17.43 3.12
C TYR A 657 17.13 -17.86 2.74
N GLN A 658 18.03 -16.88 2.68
CA GLN A 658 19.46 -17.10 2.40
C GLN A 658 20.31 -16.48 3.50
N LEU A 659 21.31 -17.22 3.98
CA LEU A 659 22.30 -16.68 4.90
C LEU A 659 23.21 -15.70 4.14
N GLN A 660 23.44 -14.54 4.74
CA GLN A 660 24.33 -13.51 4.22
C GLN A 660 25.78 -14.01 4.23
N PRO A 661 26.49 -13.96 3.09
CA PRO A 661 27.89 -14.34 3.02
C PRO A 661 28.75 -13.54 4.01
N GLY A 662 29.52 -14.27 4.82
CA GLY A 662 30.44 -13.69 5.80
C GLY A 662 29.79 -13.20 7.10
N PHE A 663 28.47 -13.30 7.30
CA PHE A 663 27.88 -12.91 8.57
C PHE A 663 28.44 -13.72 9.74
N VAL A 664 28.84 -13.05 10.82
CA VAL A 664 29.43 -13.68 12.02
C VAL A 664 28.77 -13.24 13.33
N ILE A 665 28.80 -14.13 14.32
CA ILE A 665 28.38 -13.86 15.70
C ILE A 665 29.62 -13.73 16.59
N ASP A 666 29.73 -12.62 17.31
CA ASP A 666 30.76 -12.39 18.32
C ASP A 666 30.16 -12.59 19.71
N SER A 667 30.31 -13.79 20.26
CA SER A 667 29.82 -14.12 21.60
C SER A 667 30.42 -15.41 22.14
N ASP A 668 30.58 -15.46 23.45
CA ASP A 668 30.86 -16.68 24.21
C ASP A 668 29.60 -17.29 24.85
N SER A 669 28.41 -16.70 24.60
CA SER A 669 27.13 -17.19 25.16
C SER A 669 26.78 -18.58 24.61
N PRO A 670 26.38 -19.53 25.48
CA PRO A 670 25.86 -20.83 25.04
C PRO A 670 24.66 -20.72 24.08
N ALA A 671 23.73 -19.78 24.31
CA ALA A 671 22.60 -19.54 23.43
C ALA A 671 23.05 -19.05 22.04
N ALA A 672 23.98 -18.09 21.99
CA ALA A 672 24.53 -17.56 20.74
C ALA A 672 25.29 -18.63 19.93
N ILE A 673 26.12 -19.43 20.59
CA ILE A 673 26.87 -20.54 19.96
C ILE A 673 25.89 -21.59 19.40
N SER A 674 24.84 -21.93 20.15
CA SER A 674 23.84 -22.90 19.72
C SER A 674 23.07 -22.39 18.50
N TYR A 675 22.62 -21.13 18.55
CA TYR A 675 21.96 -20.48 17.43
C TYR A 675 22.84 -20.43 16.19
N GLY A 676 24.12 -20.06 16.34
CA GLY A 676 25.06 -20.04 15.22
C GLY A 676 25.19 -21.40 14.54
N LYS A 677 25.36 -22.46 15.34
CA LYS A 677 25.43 -23.84 14.84
C LYS A 677 24.16 -24.30 14.12
N GLU A 678 22.99 -24.01 14.68
CA GLU A 678 21.69 -24.41 14.11
C GLU A 678 21.40 -23.72 12.77
N ASN A 679 21.93 -22.51 12.59
CA ASN A 679 21.70 -21.67 11.42
C ASN A 679 22.87 -21.67 10.43
N GLY A 680 23.96 -22.39 10.72
CA GLY A 680 25.16 -22.44 9.87
C GLY A 680 25.96 -21.13 9.85
N ILE A 681 25.90 -20.34 10.92
CA ILE A 681 26.59 -19.06 11.09
C ILE A 681 27.89 -19.30 11.86
N ARG A 682 28.99 -18.73 11.37
CA ARG A 682 30.32 -18.83 12.00
C ARG A 682 30.44 -17.90 13.20
N MET A 683 31.15 -18.35 14.22
CA MET A 683 31.50 -17.50 15.36
C MET A 683 32.75 -16.67 15.02
N GLN A 684 32.86 -15.45 15.52
CA GLN A 684 34.04 -14.60 15.29
C GLN A 684 35.32 -15.26 15.83
N SER A 685 35.22 -16.02 16.93
CA SER A 685 36.32 -16.78 17.52
C SER A 685 36.84 -17.92 16.63
N GLU A 686 36.11 -18.31 15.59
CA GLU A 686 36.52 -19.34 14.61
C GLU A 686 37.35 -18.75 13.45
N LEU A 687 37.41 -17.42 13.31
CA LEU A 687 38.19 -16.77 12.26
C LEU A 687 39.69 -16.79 12.59
N VAL A 688 40.52 -17.18 11.63
CA VAL A 688 41.98 -17.01 11.70
C VAL A 688 42.28 -15.57 11.28
N LEU A 689 42.69 -14.72 12.22
CA LEU A 689 42.97 -13.31 11.93
C LEU A 689 44.00 -13.18 10.80
N GLY A 690 43.68 -12.35 9.81
CA GLY A 690 44.46 -12.11 8.60
C GLY A 690 44.27 -13.13 7.46
N ASP A 691 43.60 -14.25 7.69
CA ASP A 691 43.27 -15.24 6.65
C ASP A 691 42.08 -14.77 5.81
N VAL A 692 42.34 -13.89 4.84
CA VAL A 692 41.29 -13.32 3.98
C VAL A 692 40.85 -14.27 2.87
N ASN A 693 41.61 -15.34 2.63
CA ASN A 693 41.32 -16.34 1.60
C ASN A 693 40.53 -17.55 2.13
N GLY A 694 40.43 -17.70 3.46
CA GLY A 694 39.59 -18.68 4.14
C GLY A 694 40.13 -20.12 4.08
N ASP A 695 41.44 -20.31 3.86
CA ASP A 695 42.08 -21.63 3.82
C ASP A 695 42.47 -22.18 5.21
N GLY A 696 42.22 -21.39 6.27
CA GLY A 696 42.54 -21.69 7.65
C GLY A 696 43.97 -21.31 8.03
N GLN A 697 44.73 -20.61 7.18
CA GLN A 697 46.13 -20.26 7.42
C GLN A 697 46.45 -18.83 6.98
N LEU A 698 46.81 -17.96 7.92
CA LEU A 698 47.42 -16.68 7.58
C LEU A 698 48.79 -16.91 6.92
N ASN A 699 48.91 -16.56 5.65
CA ASN A 699 50.17 -16.65 4.90
C ASN A 699 50.32 -15.53 3.84
N VAL A 700 51.37 -15.60 3.02
CA VAL A 700 51.66 -14.56 2.02
C VAL A 700 50.54 -14.46 0.97
N ALA A 701 49.80 -15.54 0.70
CA ALA A 701 48.66 -15.52 -0.22
C ALA A 701 47.58 -14.53 0.24
N ASP A 702 47.32 -14.44 1.55
CA ASP A 702 46.36 -13.51 2.14
C ASP A 702 46.78 -12.06 1.95
N VAL A 703 48.06 -11.77 2.20
CA VAL A 703 48.62 -10.43 1.97
C VAL A 703 48.45 -10.02 0.51
N VAL A 704 48.76 -10.93 -0.42
CA VAL A 704 48.62 -10.67 -1.86
C VAL A 704 47.16 -10.49 -2.24
N LEU A 705 46.25 -11.30 -1.70
CA LEU A 705 44.82 -11.22 -1.99
C LEU A 705 44.22 -9.91 -1.46
N LEU A 706 44.54 -9.53 -0.21
CA LEU A 706 44.12 -8.26 0.38
C LEU A 706 44.71 -7.05 -0.38
N GLN A 707 45.98 -7.12 -0.81
CA GLN A 707 46.58 -6.09 -1.66
C GLN A 707 45.86 -5.92 -2.98
N ARG A 708 45.52 -7.04 -3.64
CA ARG A 708 44.77 -7.01 -4.90
C ARG A 708 43.38 -6.42 -4.71
N TRP A 709 42.71 -6.74 -3.61
CA TRP A 709 41.41 -6.21 -3.27
C TRP A 709 41.47 -4.69 -3.05
N LEU A 710 42.44 -4.21 -2.25
CA LEU A 710 42.66 -2.78 -2.01
C LEU A 710 43.03 -1.98 -3.27
N LEU A 711 43.64 -2.64 -4.25
CA LEU A 711 43.98 -2.06 -5.56
C LEU A 711 42.83 -2.19 -6.58
N ALA A 712 41.66 -2.69 -6.17
CA ALA A 712 40.50 -2.93 -7.03
C ALA A 712 40.85 -3.77 -8.28
N VAL A 713 41.73 -4.76 -8.14
CA VAL A 713 42.10 -5.65 -9.24
C VAL A 713 40.88 -6.51 -9.62
N PRO A 714 40.47 -6.57 -10.91
CA PRO A 714 39.33 -7.36 -11.36
C PRO A 714 39.37 -8.82 -10.88
N ASP A 715 38.19 -9.40 -10.64
CA ASP A 715 37.96 -10.78 -10.20
C ASP A 715 38.58 -11.13 -8.83
N THR A 716 38.94 -10.14 -8.02
CA THR A 716 39.44 -10.36 -6.66
C THR A 716 38.28 -10.42 -5.67
N MET A 717 38.11 -11.56 -5.00
CA MET A 717 37.13 -11.76 -3.92
C MET A 717 37.84 -12.25 -2.67
N LEU A 718 37.45 -11.70 -1.52
CA LEU A 718 37.90 -12.19 -0.21
C LEU A 718 36.88 -13.22 0.27
N ALA A 719 37.34 -14.38 0.69
CA ALA A 719 36.45 -15.39 1.29
C ALA A 719 36.03 -14.97 2.71
N ASP A 720 36.97 -14.37 3.44
CA ASP A 720 36.80 -13.94 4.84
C ASP A 720 37.34 -12.52 5.03
N TRP A 721 36.64 -11.54 4.46
CA TRP A 721 37.07 -10.14 4.54
C TRP A 721 37.17 -9.66 6.00
N GLN A 722 36.32 -10.17 6.91
CA GLN A 722 36.33 -9.85 8.33
C GLN A 722 37.59 -10.34 9.05
N ALA A 723 38.18 -11.45 8.61
CA ALA A 723 39.47 -11.89 9.13
C ALA A 723 40.55 -10.86 8.80
N GLY A 724 40.41 -10.14 7.68
CA GLY A 724 41.31 -9.07 7.28
C GLY A 724 41.12 -7.74 8.03
N ASP A 725 39.98 -7.48 8.68
CA ASP A 725 39.74 -6.24 9.43
C ASP A 725 40.40 -6.31 10.82
N LEU A 726 41.72 -6.15 10.83
CA LEU A 726 42.53 -6.21 12.05
C LEU A 726 42.44 -4.92 12.87
N CYS A 727 42.08 -3.80 12.25
CA CYS A 727 41.84 -2.54 12.95
C CYS A 727 40.48 -2.53 13.67
N ARG A 728 39.57 -3.44 13.29
CA ARG A 728 38.21 -3.58 13.83
C ARG A 728 37.41 -2.28 13.67
N ASP A 729 37.61 -1.61 12.55
CA ASP A 729 36.89 -0.39 12.19
C ASP A 729 35.83 -0.62 11.10
N GLY A 730 35.64 -1.87 10.68
CA GLY A 730 34.69 -2.27 9.65
C GLY A 730 35.15 -1.93 8.23
N LEU A 731 36.39 -1.43 8.06
CA LEU A 731 36.90 -0.94 6.78
C LEU A 731 38.23 -1.60 6.45
N LEU A 732 38.23 -2.55 5.51
CA LEU A 732 39.48 -3.06 4.96
C LEU A 732 40.26 -1.97 4.23
N ASN A 733 41.39 -1.58 4.79
CA ASN A 733 42.21 -0.50 4.25
C ASN A 733 43.73 -0.77 4.38
N GLY A 734 44.53 0.24 4.07
CA GLY A 734 46.00 0.12 4.14
C GLY A 734 46.54 -0.15 5.54
N ALA A 735 45.82 0.24 6.60
CA ALA A 735 46.16 -0.04 7.98
C ALA A 735 46.02 -1.53 8.30
N ASP A 736 44.94 -2.17 7.86
CA ASP A 736 44.74 -3.61 7.99
C ASP A 736 45.81 -4.39 7.25
N LEU A 737 46.11 -4.00 6.01
CA LEU A 737 47.18 -4.61 5.25
C LEU A 737 48.53 -4.49 5.97
N ALA A 738 48.81 -3.36 6.62
CA ALA A 738 50.01 -3.20 7.43
C ALA A 738 49.99 -4.11 8.67
N ALA A 739 48.83 -4.28 9.31
CA ALA A 739 48.64 -5.19 10.45
C ALA A 739 48.84 -6.66 10.06
N VAL A 740 48.23 -7.13 8.97
CA VAL A 740 48.44 -8.50 8.42
C VAL A 740 49.92 -8.76 8.18
N LYS A 741 50.60 -7.81 7.50
CA LYS A 741 52.05 -7.90 7.23
C LYS A 741 52.88 -7.92 8.51
N ALA A 742 52.50 -7.14 9.52
CA ALA A 742 53.21 -7.09 10.79
C ALA A 742 53.14 -8.44 11.53
N ILE A 743 52.00 -9.13 11.47
CA ILE A 743 51.84 -10.47 12.05
C ILE A 743 52.76 -11.47 11.34
N LEU A 744 52.74 -11.49 10.00
CA LEU A 744 53.56 -12.42 9.21
C LEU A 744 55.07 -12.21 9.29
N VAL A 745 55.52 -11.04 9.72
CA VAL A 745 56.97 -10.73 9.88
C VAL A 745 57.44 -11.03 11.31
N GLN A 746 56.52 -11.27 12.26
CA GLN A 746 56.83 -11.61 13.64
C GLN A 746 56.87 -13.13 13.90
N GLU A 747 56.25 -13.94 13.04
CA GLU A 747 56.43 -15.40 12.95
C GLU A 747 57.67 -15.78 12.15
#